data_AF-A0A1V6AWK6-F1
#
_entry.id   AF-A0A1V6AWK6-F1
#
_cell.length_a   1.000
_cell.length_b   1.000
_cell.length_c   1.000
_cell.angle_alpha   90.00
_cell.angle_beta   90.00
_cell.angle_gamma   90.00
#
_symmetry.space_group_name_H-M   'P 1'
#
loop_
_entity.id
_entity.type
_entity.pdbx_description
1 polymer ?
#
loop_
_entity_poly.entity_id
_entity_poly.type
_entity_poly.pdbx_seq_one_letter_code
_entity_poly.pdbx_strand_id
1 'polypeptide(L)'
;MPEIRPKDSTTSPRLRVLAVDGRPGRLHSFKKALNGNADLIAATGPLEAFYWAEKLQTVDCLILRDPASISAEPGAFLRSLLQSFQSTERMVKIVVAGPEEVAALRRSLLISPSDLVLESPVETEALCLEVRKRLSRLAVEKRAVVRIPISEKNPIRVEIEGGGGPAVVRDLSETGMFLQTAAGLGVGARRPFVLHVADGECWKVEGIVVRSGEGEGGVGIAFRPADEEARRKIFSRLAETVSPKDLAELKLRYPELHTSAMVAFSSPDKIRGLLAGARRARTEITALPAHVRQPATLTLEHVDPGRICVLSGKSLNLHFKTGDPVFMSFQSGYATYNFETTVRRLGENGDFLECFYPRILFYSEKRSLKRESPQDGLRLELVLPPPFSAGISGPVVDLSDTGASFIADAGGLALLPGTPVGTVRIFDNGRLIREERGEIRHAVRTEEDGSPAFRYGLQFGIGRLSIQAVHPHRRSTDVPPAAAAEPGSGADPGLPDILRELSHRPPAVIRLENERGEEIVGLLNTSYPPDGNPVPVVIIPPAFGKTKETLFGLALTLVENFRRAGRRLAVFRYDGIRCKGESHKDPEAAEPPFEMVDSSLSQGAADLKTVLEWLEMNPTIKAGPVILATFSLSALEARIALRDPAVRRRVHYWIACMGTLEFRDLMNRVNCGLDLLEQHQLGIDLGVIPILGNLVKMRHYAADVVASGVATLDQAREDMRHLNLPVTWIYGKHDNWVKAEFVRDVMSIKAEASREVFSVPLGHNARNSEEALRLFGTVTSLVHRFLHGTMIEAIPPERKNLEYLRRAEKDRLPGRILKNKHTYWTHYLVGEKGLLGFDTMALSDDYVRLMEDQRKALAFDPEDRFLDLGGGTGNFIAHILQSGGPLPSRLVLADLVPEALARAFDKLTSLEPSLKNAGRLSVLGLDVELNRLIPIRRFLAGEIGRFEDLAEQIENLPLQSALRIDAAYSPRLHRILRGEEITPETERFLKSTFELAEGRVIRDFNLAARWTAGLAPGHPAFRKLAFPGGRETAFFLPFKEERFDKILMSLVLSYIFNPVETLREVRRLIAPGGRLVLSSMRPDTDASGLFTRLLEKIEAAPEDALPIPGPKSRILESMRSFLNDAQALVDLEEAGTFDFFDPGKLELLLGEAGWTQVEILPSFGNPPQGYVVVAKPRN
;
A
#
# COMPACT_ATOMS: atom_id res chain seq x y z
N MET A 1 9.56 -1.21 51.93
CA MET A 1 9.98 -0.29 50.85
C MET A 1 11.41 -0.63 50.45
N PRO A 2 11.78 -0.74 49.17
CA PRO A 2 13.14 -1.09 48.80
C PRO A 2 14.03 0.16 48.74
N GLU A 3 15.20 0.06 49.36
CA GLU A 3 16.30 1.04 49.32
C GLU A 3 16.85 1.20 47.90
N ILE A 4 16.97 2.45 47.45
CA ILE A 4 17.66 2.79 46.20
C ILE A 4 19.15 2.92 46.52
N ARG A 5 19.96 1.96 46.07
CA ARG A 5 21.43 2.08 46.08
C ARG A 5 21.89 3.12 45.06
N PRO A 6 22.94 3.92 45.34
CA PRO A 6 23.50 4.86 44.38
C PRO A 6 24.20 4.09 43.25
N LYS A 7 23.81 4.40 42.00
CA LYS A 7 24.50 3.93 40.78
C LYS A 7 25.72 4.82 40.50
N ASP A 8 26.76 4.17 39.98
CA ASP A 8 28.06 4.72 39.60
C ASP A 8 28.00 6.04 38.80
N SER A 9 28.97 6.91 39.11
CA SER A 9 29.07 8.31 38.72
C SER A 9 29.65 8.56 37.32
N THR A 10 29.03 8.02 36.26
CA THR A 10 29.46 8.30 34.87
C THR A 10 28.35 8.80 33.92
N THR A 11 27.15 9.10 34.42
CA THR A 11 26.06 9.72 33.64
C THR A 11 25.83 11.17 34.04
N SER A 12 25.73 12.08 33.06
CA SER A 12 25.30 13.48 33.24
C SER A 12 24.05 13.57 34.12
N PRO A 13 23.92 14.58 35.01
CA PRO A 13 22.80 14.66 35.95
C PRO A 13 21.47 14.73 35.20
N ARG A 14 20.57 13.76 35.42
CA ARG A 14 19.20 13.77 34.89
C ARG A 14 18.38 14.84 35.61
N LEU A 15 17.56 15.58 34.84
CA LEU A 15 16.62 16.56 35.38
C LEU A 15 15.63 15.88 36.35
N ARG A 16 15.42 16.46 37.53
CA ARG A 16 14.51 15.98 38.58
C ARG A 16 13.17 16.69 38.49
N VAL A 17 12.09 15.93 38.39
CA VAL A 17 10.72 16.46 38.25
C VAL A 17 9.85 15.93 39.38
N LEU A 18 9.23 16.82 40.14
CA LEU A 18 8.21 16.45 41.14
C LEU A 18 6.82 16.74 40.55
N ALA A 19 6.00 15.71 40.37
CA ALA A 19 4.62 15.83 39.92
C ALA A 19 3.65 15.49 41.05
N VAL A 20 2.74 16.41 41.36
CA VAL A 20 1.70 16.28 42.38
C VAL A 20 0.33 16.29 41.72
N ASP A 21 -0.43 15.21 41.88
CA ASP A 21 -1.78 15.04 41.33
C ASP A 21 -2.58 14.11 42.28
N GLY A 22 -3.78 14.52 42.69
CA GLY A 22 -4.64 13.73 43.58
C GLY A 22 -5.16 12.42 42.97
N ARG A 23 -4.90 12.15 41.68
CA ARG A 23 -5.41 10.97 40.96
C ARG A 23 -4.28 10.02 40.53
N PRO A 24 -4.10 8.85 41.18
CA PRO A 24 -2.99 7.93 40.92
C PRO A 24 -2.88 7.41 39.47
N GLY A 25 -4.01 7.13 38.82
CA GLY A 25 -4.02 6.61 37.43
C GLY A 25 -3.47 7.60 36.40
N ARG A 26 -3.59 8.90 36.65
CA ARG A 26 -3.01 9.95 35.81
C ARG A 26 -1.50 10.03 35.96
N LEU A 27 -0.99 9.93 37.19
CA LEU A 27 0.45 9.90 37.47
C LEU A 27 1.14 8.68 36.84
N HIS A 28 0.49 7.52 36.82
CA HIS A 28 1.05 6.33 36.16
C HIS A 28 1.19 6.53 34.64
N SER A 29 0.13 7.03 34.00
CA SER A 29 0.12 7.33 32.56
C SER A 29 1.16 8.40 32.21
N PHE A 30 1.26 9.43 33.06
CA PHE A 30 2.22 10.52 32.92
C PHE A 30 3.67 10.07 33.09
N LYS A 31 3.94 9.17 34.06
CA LYS A 31 5.25 8.55 34.26
C LYS A 31 5.66 7.67 33.07
N LYS A 32 4.73 6.90 32.50
CA LYS A 32 4.96 6.12 31.29
C LYS A 32 5.31 7.03 30.10
N ALA A 33 4.61 8.16 29.96
CA ALA A 33 4.82 9.11 28.87
C ALA A 33 6.13 9.93 28.99
N LEU A 34 6.67 10.16 30.19
CA LEU A 34 7.93 10.92 30.37
C LEU A 34 9.18 10.04 30.53
N ASN A 35 9.03 8.71 30.46
CA ASN A 35 10.10 7.77 30.73
C ASN A 35 11.32 7.98 29.81
N GLY A 36 12.53 8.02 30.38
CA GLY A 36 13.80 8.20 29.66
C GLY A 36 14.35 9.64 29.60
N ASN A 37 13.54 10.67 29.86
CA ASN A 37 13.94 12.09 29.70
C ASN A 37 14.25 12.83 31.02
N ALA A 38 13.66 12.41 32.13
CA ALA A 38 13.84 13.01 33.46
C ALA A 38 13.55 11.99 34.56
N ASP A 39 14.05 12.22 35.77
CA ASP A 39 13.70 11.44 36.95
C ASP A 39 12.40 12.00 37.57
N LEU A 40 11.28 11.31 37.28
CA LEU A 40 9.95 11.73 37.70
C LEU A 40 9.56 11.10 39.04
N ILE A 41 9.33 11.96 40.01
CA ILE A 41 8.88 11.64 41.35
C ILE A 41 7.42 12.08 41.45
N ALA A 42 6.55 11.14 41.83
CA ALA A 42 5.11 11.35 41.89
C ALA A 42 4.67 11.44 43.36
N ALA A 43 3.82 12.41 43.66
CA ALA A 43 3.14 12.55 44.94
C ALA A 43 1.62 12.60 44.72
N THR A 44 0.89 11.81 45.48
CA THR A 44 -0.57 11.67 45.37
C THR A 44 -1.34 12.54 46.37
N GLY A 45 -0.63 13.22 47.26
CA GLY A 45 -1.23 14.13 48.24
C GLY A 45 -0.21 15.03 48.94
N PRO A 46 -0.67 15.91 49.86
CA PRO A 46 0.16 16.94 50.48
C PRO A 46 1.36 16.39 51.26
N LEU A 47 1.15 15.36 52.07
CA LEU A 47 2.19 14.74 52.92
C LEU A 47 3.35 14.19 52.09
N GLU A 48 3.05 13.50 50.99
CA GLU A 48 4.06 12.98 50.07
C GLU A 48 4.80 14.11 49.35
N ALA A 49 4.09 15.16 48.94
CA ALA A 49 4.69 16.32 48.27
C ALA A 49 5.71 17.02 49.17
N PHE A 50 5.37 17.27 50.45
CA PHE A 50 6.29 17.86 51.43
C PHE A 50 7.47 16.93 51.76
N TYR A 51 7.22 15.64 51.96
CA TYR A 51 8.28 14.66 52.18
C TYR A 51 9.31 14.66 51.04
N TRP A 52 8.86 14.66 49.80
CA TRP A 52 9.75 14.70 48.64
C TRP A 52 10.43 16.07 48.47
N ALA A 53 9.74 17.17 48.77
CA ALA A 53 10.36 18.50 48.73
C ALA A 53 11.53 18.62 49.71
N GLU A 54 11.35 18.19 50.97
CA GLU A 54 12.40 18.19 51.98
C GLU A 54 13.55 17.23 51.63
N LYS A 55 13.21 16.03 51.13
CA LYS A 55 14.20 15.00 50.81
C LYS A 55 15.04 15.33 49.58
N LEU A 56 14.44 15.93 48.55
CA LEU A 56 15.14 16.25 47.31
C LEU A 56 15.96 17.53 47.41
N GLN A 57 15.56 18.45 48.30
CA GLN A 57 16.12 19.78 48.55
C GLN A 57 16.06 20.74 47.34
N THR A 58 16.20 20.23 46.11
CA THR A 58 16.15 20.93 44.82
C THR A 58 15.48 20.04 43.76
N VAL A 59 14.66 20.66 42.89
CA VAL A 59 14.07 20.03 41.70
C VAL A 59 14.12 21.01 40.53
N ASP A 60 14.23 20.48 39.31
CA ASP A 60 14.29 21.29 38.09
C ASP A 60 12.90 21.71 37.61
N CYS A 61 11.88 20.87 37.85
CA CYS A 61 10.49 21.18 37.52
C CYS A 61 9.51 20.67 38.58
N LEU A 62 8.55 21.52 38.94
CA LEU A 62 7.41 21.19 39.80
C LEU A 62 6.12 21.23 38.96
N ILE A 63 5.39 20.12 38.94
CA ILE A 63 4.12 19.99 38.23
C ILE A 63 3.03 19.80 39.26
N LEU A 64 2.04 20.71 39.28
CA LEU A 64 0.91 20.65 40.21
C LEU A 64 -0.39 20.59 39.39
N ARG A 65 -1.06 19.44 39.41
CA ARG A 65 -2.33 19.24 38.70
C ARG A 65 -3.48 19.16 39.69
N ASP A 66 -4.56 19.86 39.36
CA ASP A 66 -5.80 19.86 40.14
C ASP A 66 -5.54 20.17 41.63
N PRO A 67 -4.88 21.30 41.96
CA PRO A 67 -4.49 21.60 43.33
C PRO A 67 -5.68 21.71 44.30
N ALA A 68 -6.87 22.06 43.81
CA ALA A 68 -8.12 22.01 44.55
C ALA A 68 -8.45 20.60 45.08
N SER A 69 -8.06 19.55 44.36
CA SER A 69 -8.23 18.16 44.80
C SER A 69 -7.23 17.74 45.89
N ILE A 70 -6.18 18.54 46.11
CA ILE A 70 -5.05 18.25 47.00
C ILE A 70 -5.12 19.08 48.29
N SER A 71 -5.56 20.34 48.20
CA SER A 71 -5.68 21.26 49.33
C SER A 71 -6.87 22.20 49.16
N ALA A 72 -7.56 22.50 50.26
CA ALA A 72 -8.65 23.49 50.30
C ALA A 72 -8.17 24.93 50.00
N GLU A 73 -6.87 25.22 50.22
CA GLU A 73 -6.24 26.48 49.84
C GLU A 73 -5.03 26.22 48.90
N PRO A 74 -5.26 26.05 47.59
CA PRO A 74 -4.23 25.77 46.58
C PRO A 74 -3.04 26.74 46.57
N GLY A 75 -3.31 28.04 46.71
CA GLY A 75 -2.28 29.09 46.70
C GLY A 75 -1.39 29.09 47.94
N ALA A 76 -1.97 28.79 49.12
CA ALA A 76 -1.20 28.63 50.35
C ALA A 76 -0.36 27.35 50.31
N PHE A 77 -0.94 26.26 49.81
CA PHE A 77 -0.24 24.99 49.61
C PHE A 77 0.98 25.13 48.70
N LEU A 78 0.83 25.75 47.53
CA LEU A 78 1.95 25.99 46.62
C LEU A 78 3.05 26.84 47.27
N ARG A 79 2.68 27.87 48.03
CA ARG A 79 3.64 28.73 48.75
C ARG A 79 4.44 27.95 49.79
N SER A 80 3.78 27.18 50.63
CA SER A 80 4.44 26.36 51.64
C SER A 80 5.31 25.28 51.01
N LEU A 81 4.85 24.64 49.93
CA LEU A 81 5.63 23.64 49.21
C LEU A 81 6.91 24.24 48.59
N LEU A 82 6.82 25.46 48.05
CA LEU A 82 7.99 26.19 47.53
C LEU A 82 8.99 26.57 48.64
N GLN A 83 8.52 26.87 49.86
CA GLN A 83 9.38 27.17 51.01
C GLN A 83 10.16 25.95 51.52
N SER A 84 9.69 24.73 51.25
CA SER A 84 10.39 23.49 51.61
C SER A 84 11.62 23.20 50.73
N PHE A 85 11.79 23.90 49.60
CA PHE A 85 12.98 23.76 48.74
C PHE A 85 14.07 24.77 49.12
N GLN A 86 15.34 24.36 49.04
CA GLN A 86 16.49 25.25 49.32
C GLN A 86 16.64 26.39 48.30
N SER A 87 16.26 26.16 47.04
CA SER A 87 16.26 27.17 45.98
C SER A 87 15.15 26.90 44.98
N THR A 88 14.47 27.96 44.54
CA THR A 88 13.39 27.92 43.56
C THR A 88 13.63 28.81 42.34
N GLU A 89 14.76 29.52 42.28
CA GLU A 89 15.05 30.53 41.23
C GLU A 89 15.20 29.93 39.82
N ARG A 90 15.64 28.66 39.71
CA ARG A 90 15.80 27.95 38.43
C ARG A 90 14.72 26.88 38.17
N MET A 91 13.74 26.78 39.05
CA MET A 91 12.69 25.76 38.98
C MET A 91 11.56 26.22 38.06
N VAL A 92 11.18 25.40 37.08
CA VAL A 92 9.97 25.65 36.27
C VAL A 92 8.75 25.06 36.95
N LYS A 93 7.71 25.87 37.13
CA LYS A 93 6.44 25.48 37.72
C LYS A 93 5.40 25.32 36.62
N ILE A 94 4.73 24.18 36.60
CA ILE A 94 3.62 23.91 35.68
C ILE A 94 2.39 23.60 36.51
N VAL A 95 1.41 24.51 36.50
CA VAL A 95 0.17 24.38 37.27
C VAL A 95 -1.01 24.19 36.33
N VAL A 96 -1.78 23.12 36.52
CA VAL A 96 -3.04 22.88 35.82
C VAL A 96 -4.18 23.01 36.83
N ALA A 97 -5.00 24.05 36.69
CA ALA A 97 -5.99 24.45 37.69
C ALA A 97 -7.31 24.88 37.06
N GLY A 98 -8.35 25.08 37.88
CA GLY A 98 -9.64 25.60 37.40
C GLY A 98 -9.57 27.06 36.93
N PRO A 99 -10.56 27.56 36.17
CA PRO A 99 -10.51 28.90 35.55
C PRO A 99 -10.28 30.04 36.56
N GLU A 100 -10.97 29.98 37.71
CA GLU A 100 -10.86 30.98 38.78
C GLU A 100 -9.47 30.96 39.45
N GLU A 101 -8.91 29.78 39.65
CA GLU A 101 -7.57 29.59 40.24
C GLU A 101 -6.46 30.02 39.29
N VAL A 102 -6.61 29.76 37.99
CA VAL A 102 -5.67 30.24 36.96
C VAL A 102 -5.59 31.76 36.98
N ALA A 103 -6.72 32.45 37.09
CA ALA A 103 -6.76 33.90 37.17
C ALA A 103 -6.05 34.43 38.42
N ALA A 104 -6.20 33.76 39.57
CA ALA A 104 -5.53 34.11 40.82
C ALA A 104 -4.01 33.82 40.79
N LEU A 105 -3.60 32.67 40.26
CA LEU A 105 -2.20 32.26 40.17
C LEU A 105 -1.41 33.11 39.17
N ARG A 106 -2.01 33.51 38.05
CA ARG A 106 -1.36 34.42 37.08
C ARG A 106 -1.07 35.81 37.65
N ARG A 107 -1.81 36.24 38.68
CA ARG A 107 -1.58 37.51 39.39
C ARG A 107 -0.67 37.35 40.63
N SER A 108 -0.27 36.12 40.95
CA SER A 108 0.53 35.81 42.13
C SER A 108 2.02 36.03 41.87
N LEU A 109 2.72 36.58 42.87
CA LEU A 109 4.20 36.67 42.88
C LEU A 109 4.90 35.30 42.91
N LEU A 110 4.16 34.21 43.08
CA LEU A 110 4.68 32.84 43.11
C LEU A 110 4.97 32.26 41.71
N ILE A 111 4.43 32.88 40.64
CA ILE A 111 4.54 32.44 39.26
C ILE A 111 5.40 33.42 38.48
N SER A 112 6.46 32.94 37.87
CA SER A 112 7.38 33.70 37.01
C SER A 112 6.96 33.62 35.53
N PRO A 113 7.48 34.49 34.65
CA PRO A 113 7.23 34.40 33.20
C PRO A 113 7.71 33.09 32.54
N SER A 114 8.63 32.37 33.18
CA SER A 114 9.11 31.06 32.75
C SER A 114 8.17 29.90 33.13
N ASP A 115 7.26 30.14 34.08
CA ASP A 115 6.30 29.16 34.58
C ASP A 115 5.07 29.09 33.66
N LEU A 116 4.32 27.99 33.76
CA LEU A 116 3.15 27.76 32.95
C LEU A 116 1.92 27.48 33.81
N VAL A 117 0.86 28.24 33.57
CA VAL A 117 -0.44 28.06 34.24
C VAL A 117 -1.51 27.78 33.17
N LEU A 118 -1.99 26.54 33.16
CA LEU A 118 -2.98 26.00 32.23
C LEU A 118 -4.34 25.84 32.91
N GLU A 119 -5.39 26.08 32.14
CA GLU A 119 -6.78 25.86 32.55
C GLU A 119 -7.19 24.41 32.27
N SER A 120 -7.74 23.72 33.27
CA SER A 120 -8.27 22.36 33.14
C SER A 120 -9.57 22.36 32.33
N PRO A 121 -9.84 21.35 31.46
CA PRO A 121 -9.09 20.10 31.30
C PRO A 121 -7.90 20.20 30.33
N VAL A 122 -6.79 19.55 30.70
CA VAL A 122 -5.61 19.37 29.83
C VAL A 122 -5.31 17.88 29.68
N GLU A 123 -5.32 17.41 28.43
CA GLU A 123 -4.96 16.04 28.08
C GLU A 123 -3.53 15.70 28.51
N THR A 124 -3.34 14.45 28.94
CA THR A 124 -2.05 14.00 29.52
C THR A 124 -0.91 14.10 28.50
N GLU A 125 -1.17 13.80 27.22
CA GLU A 125 -0.19 13.91 26.15
C GLU A 125 0.21 15.37 25.85
N ALA A 126 -0.78 16.27 25.81
CA ALA A 126 -0.54 17.71 25.62
C ALA A 126 0.26 18.31 26.78
N LEU A 127 -0.05 17.90 28.01
CA LEU A 127 0.72 18.31 29.19
C LEU A 127 2.14 17.72 29.15
N CYS A 128 2.31 16.45 28.77
CA CYS A 128 3.64 15.84 28.60
C CYS A 128 4.46 16.57 27.54
N LEU A 129 3.85 16.97 26.41
CA LEU A 129 4.50 17.74 25.36
C LEU A 129 5.02 19.07 25.89
N GLU A 130 4.20 19.78 26.65
CA GLU A 130 4.56 21.08 27.19
C GLU A 130 5.62 20.96 28.29
N VAL A 131 5.54 19.93 29.14
CA VAL A 131 6.59 19.58 30.10
C VAL A 131 7.90 19.28 29.39
N ARG A 132 7.89 18.47 28.32
CA ARG A 132 9.09 18.19 27.51
C ARG A 132 9.67 19.47 26.91
N LYS A 133 8.84 20.37 26.36
CA LYS A 133 9.31 21.67 25.84
C LYS A 133 10.03 22.48 26.93
N ARG A 134 9.45 22.57 28.13
CA ARG A 134 10.03 23.36 29.24
C ARG A 134 11.28 22.71 29.84
N LEU A 135 11.27 21.40 30.07
CA LEU A 135 12.46 20.64 30.48
C LEU A 135 13.59 20.77 29.44
N SER A 136 13.25 20.81 28.15
CA SER A 136 14.25 21.03 27.10
C SER A 136 14.88 22.43 27.12
N ARG A 137 14.20 23.44 27.69
CA ARG A 137 14.77 24.77 27.95
C ARG A 137 15.66 24.79 29.20
N LEU A 138 15.36 23.95 30.19
CA LEU A 138 16.13 23.81 31.43
C LEU A 138 17.41 22.99 31.28
N ALA A 139 17.46 22.07 30.30
CA ALA A 139 18.66 21.33 29.97
C ALA A 139 19.78 22.31 29.58
N VAL A 140 20.80 22.42 30.44
CA VAL A 140 21.96 23.34 30.41
C VAL A 140 22.78 23.28 29.09
N GLU A 141 22.42 22.41 28.15
CA GLU A 141 23.17 22.09 26.94
C GLU A 141 22.66 22.73 25.63
N LYS A 142 21.53 23.45 25.62
CA LYS A 142 21.05 24.08 24.37
C LYS A 142 21.64 25.46 24.14
N ARG A 143 22.92 25.48 23.74
CA ARG A 143 23.62 26.68 23.24
C ARG A 143 23.03 27.08 21.87
N ALA A 144 23.02 28.40 21.59
CA ALA A 144 22.52 28.94 20.32
C ALA A 144 23.33 28.51 19.09
N VAL A 145 24.60 28.12 19.29
CA VAL A 145 25.53 27.67 18.24
C VAL A 145 26.37 26.51 18.74
N VAL A 146 26.68 25.57 17.85
CA VAL A 146 27.55 24.41 18.11
C VAL A 146 28.96 24.83 18.55
N ARG A 147 29.51 24.13 19.55
CA ARG A 147 30.92 24.22 19.96
C ARG A 147 31.59 22.87 19.72
N ILE A 148 32.71 22.88 19.02
CA ILE A 148 33.46 21.67 18.69
C ILE A 148 34.66 21.56 19.63
N PRO A 149 34.82 20.43 20.34
CA PRO A 149 35.98 20.21 21.18
C PRO A 149 37.24 20.09 20.31
N ILE A 150 38.31 20.78 20.70
CA ILE A 150 39.60 20.73 20.00
C ILE A 150 40.41 19.59 20.63
N SER A 151 40.71 18.56 19.82
CA SER A 151 41.46 17.39 20.25
C SER A 151 42.91 17.74 20.60
N GLU A 152 43.48 17.08 21.61
CA GLU A 152 44.90 17.19 21.96
C GLU A 152 45.84 16.77 20.82
N LYS A 153 45.35 15.99 19.85
CA LYS A 153 46.12 15.59 18.66
C LYS A 153 46.35 16.73 17.65
N ASN A 154 45.50 17.78 17.66
CA ASN A 154 45.63 18.97 16.81
C ASN A 154 45.30 20.24 17.63
N PRO A 155 46.22 20.65 18.54
CA PRO A 155 45.95 21.77 19.44
C PRO A 155 45.97 23.11 18.69
N ILE A 156 45.01 23.99 19.01
CA ILE A 156 45.03 25.39 18.58
C ILE A 156 45.70 26.20 19.70
N ARG A 157 46.86 26.78 19.41
CA ARG A 157 47.57 27.66 20.34
C ARG A 157 47.05 29.08 20.19
N VAL A 158 46.93 29.80 21.30
CA VAL A 158 46.44 31.18 21.28
C VAL A 158 47.49 32.10 21.84
N GLU A 159 47.88 33.09 21.04
CA GLU A 159 48.66 34.24 21.52
C GLU A 159 47.71 35.38 21.88
N ILE A 160 47.91 35.93 23.07
CA ILE A 160 47.16 37.07 23.60
C ILE A 160 48.03 38.31 23.46
N GLU A 161 47.62 39.26 22.64
CA GLU A 161 48.38 40.50 22.43
C GLU A 161 48.40 41.33 23.72
N GLY A 162 49.58 41.73 24.18
CA GLY A 162 49.77 42.47 25.44
C GLY A 162 50.26 41.64 26.64
N GLY A 163 50.62 40.38 26.45
CA GLY A 163 51.31 39.55 27.47
C GLY A 163 50.36 38.70 28.32
N GLY A 164 50.54 37.38 28.20
CA GLY A 164 49.85 36.34 28.96
C GLY A 164 50.48 34.99 28.60
N GLY A 165 50.62 34.07 29.57
CA GLY A 165 51.24 32.76 29.35
C GLY A 165 50.54 31.91 28.26
N PRO A 166 51.13 30.78 27.85
CA PRO A 166 50.58 29.93 26.79
C PRO A 166 49.14 29.54 27.10
N ALA A 167 48.26 29.70 26.11
CA ALA A 167 46.85 29.41 26.22
C ALA A 167 46.40 28.44 25.12
N VAL A 168 45.50 27.52 25.48
CA VAL A 168 45.03 26.45 24.58
C VAL A 168 43.52 26.49 24.48
N VAL A 169 43.00 26.41 23.25
CA VAL A 169 41.56 26.31 23.01
C VAL A 169 41.08 24.91 23.37
N ARG A 170 40.08 24.81 24.25
CA ARG A 170 39.41 23.54 24.59
C ARG A 170 38.21 23.28 23.70
N ASP A 171 37.42 24.32 23.44
CA ASP A 171 36.31 24.26 22.49
C ASP A 171 36.24 25.56 21.66
N LEU A 172 35.75 25.44 20.43
CA LEU A 172 35.65 26.54 19.48
C LEU A 172 34.24 26.57 18.84
N SER A 173 33.72 27.78 18.64
CA SER A 173 32.51 28.08 17.87
C SER A 173 32.76 29.31 17.00
N GLU A 174 31.87 29.58 16.04
CA GLU A 174 31.96 30.78 15.20
C GLU A 174 31.86 32.11 15.98
N THR A 175 31.23 32.08 17.16
CA THR A 175 30.97 33.26 17.98
C THR A 175 31.87 33.36 19.21
N GLY A 176 32.79 32.41 19.40
CA GLY A 176 33.67 32.43 20.57
C GLY A 176 34.39 31.11 20.83
N MET A 177 35.21 31.11 21.88
CA MET A 177 36.01 29.95 22.30
C MET A 177 36.00 29.79 23.82
N PHE A 178 36.35 28.59 24.31
CA PHE A 178 36.78 28.41 25.69
C PHE A 178 38.29 28.21 25.72
N LEU A 179 38.95 29.09 26.47
CA LEU A 179 40.40 29.18 26.53
C LEU A 179 40.87 28.71 27.90
N GLN A 180 41.70 27.67 27.93
CA GLN A 180 42.42 27.31 29.14
C GLN A 180 43.71 28.13 29.20
N THR A 181 43.86 28.94 30.25
CA THR A 181 44.97 29.88 30.38
C THR A 181 45.27 30.15 31.85
N ALA A 182 46.55 30.31 32.18
CA ALA A 182 46.99 30.80 33.48
C ALA A 182 46.93 32.34 33.60
N ALA A 183 46.63 33.04 32.50
CA ALA A 183 46.50 34.50 32.49
C ALA A 183 45.17 34.94 33.16
N GLY A 184 45.27 35.85 34.14
CA GLY A 184 44.12 36.44 34.83
C GLY A 184 43.34 37.40 33.93
N LEU A 185 42.49 36.87 33.06
CA LEU A 185 41.63 37.66 32.18
C LEU A 185 40.29 37.97 32.88
N GLY A 186 40.10 39.23 33.29
CA GLY A 186 38.86 39.68 33.93
C GLY A 186 37.66 39.70 32.98
N VAL A 187 36.46 39.37 33.49
CA VAL A 187 35.20 39.44 32.73
C VAL A 187 34.97 40.87 32.25
N GLY A 188 34.64 41.03 30.97
CA GLY A 188 34.49 42.31 30.27
C GLY A 188 35.76 42.82 29.56
N ALA A 189 36.93 42.22 29.82
CA ALA A 189 38.17 42.61 29.16
C ALA A 189 38.11 42.31 27.64
N ARG A 190 38.54 43.29 26.84
CA ARG A 190 38.62 43.19 25.38
C ARG A 190 40.07 42.97 24.97
N ARG A 191 40.32 41.92 24.18
CA ARG A 191 41.67 41.60 23.69
C ARG A 191 41.60 41.05 22.27
N PRO A 192 42.56 41.38 21.41
CA PRO A 192 42.82 40.63 20.19
C PRO A 192 43.52 39.31 20.54
N PHE A 193 43.13 38.25 19.85
CA PHE A 193 43.66 36.90 19.99
C PHE A 193 44.17 36.43 18.63
N VAL A 194 45.35 35.81 18.59
CA VAL A 194 45.89 35.15 17.40
C VAL A 194 45.83 33.65 17.62
N LEU A 195 44.95 32.97 16.88
CA LEU A 195 44.81 31.52 16.90
C LEU A 195 45.80 30.93 15.87
N HIS A 196 46.76 30.16 16.36
CA HIS A 196 47.71 29.41 15.56
C HIS A 196 47.18 27.99 15.36
N VAL A 197 46.92 27.65 14.10
CA VAL A 197 46.35 26.37 13.69
C VAL A 197 47.44 25.51 13.06
N ALA A 198 47.26 24.18 13.03
CA ALA A 198 48.15 23.28 12.29
C ALA A 198 48.28 23.75 10.82
N ASP A 199 49.46 23.55 10.23
CA ASP A 199 49.87 23.99 8.87
C ASP A 199 50.31 25.47 8.73
N GLY A 200 50.58 26.17 9.85
CA GLY A 200 51.18 27.51 9.83
C GLY A 200 50.21 28.66 9.55
N GLU A 201 48.91 28.38 9.55
CA GLU A 201 47.86 29.38 9.37
C GLU A 201 47.52 30.09 10.69
N CYS A 202 47.41 31.42 10.65
CA CYS A 202 47.09 32.25 11.82
C CYS A 202 45.77 33.02 11.60
N TRP A 203 44.86 32.96 12.58
CA TRP A 203 43.59 33.70 12.55
C TRP A 203 43.57 34.76 13.65
N LYS A 204 43.36 36.02 13.28
CA LYS A 204 43.19 37.11 14.24
C LYS A 204 41.71 37.26 14.56
N VAL A 205 41.36 37.33 15.85
CA VAL A 205 39.97 37.59 16.29
C VAL A 205 39.98 38.55 17.47
N GLU A 206 39.10 39.56 17.45
CA GLU A 206 38.80 40.34 18.64
C GLU A 206 37.82 39.59 19.54
N GLY A 207 38.14 39.42 20.81
CA GLY A 207 37.28 38.76 21.78
C GLY A 207 37.04 39.57 23.05
N ILE A 208 35.88 39.35 23.67
CA ILE A 208 35.52 39.85 25.00
C ILE A 208 35.43 38.65 25.94
N VAL A 209 36.04 38.75 27.11
CA VAL A 209 35.88 37.76 28.18
C VAL A 209 34.47 37.85 28.72
N VAL A 210 33.65 36.81 28.54
CA VAL A 210 32.24 36.81 28.98
C VAL A 210 32.01 36.01 30.26
N ARG A 211 32.96 35.13 30.63
CA ARG A 211 32.90 34.36 31.88
C ARG A 211 34.30 33.91 32.34
N SER A 212 34.50 33.86 33.65
CA SER A 212 35.60 33.14 34.30
C SER A 212 35.11 31.75 34.73
N GLY A 213 35.85 30.70 34.40
CA GLY A 213 35.54 29.33 34.80
C GLY A 213 36.19 29.02 36.15
N GLU A 214 35.53 29.38 37.25
CA GLU A 214 36.07 29.24 38.62
C GLU A 214 36.41 27.78 39.02
N GLY A 215 35.91 26.77 38.29
CA GLY A 215 36.23 25.35 38.51
C GLY A 215 37.11 24.67 37.44
N GLU A 216 37.27 25.24 36.24
CA GLU A 216 37.93 24.59 35.08
C GLU A 216 39.29 25.20 34.71
N GLY A 217 39.73 26.26 35.42
CA GLY A 217 41.02 26.92 35.16
C GLY A 217 41.11 27.60 33.80
N GLY A 218 40.02 28.23 33.34
CA GLY A 218 39.93 28.86 32.02
C GLY A 218 38.90 29.99 31.93
N VAL A 219 38.78 30.58 30.74
CA VAL A 219 37.91 31.74 30.46
C VAL A 219 37.13 31.55 29.16
N GLY A 220 35.86 31.98 29.18
CA GLY A 220 35.02 32.00 27.99
C GLY A 220 35.17 33.31 27.24
N ILE A 221 35.49 33.24 25.96
CA ILE A 221 35.69 34.39 25.08
C ILE A 221 34.57 34.43 24.03
N ALA A 222 33.95 35.59 23.84
CA ALA A 222 33.00 35.85 22.75
C ALA A 222 33.64 36.75 21.69
N PHE A 223 33.56 36.37 20.41
CA PHE A 223 34.16 37.11 19.30
C PHE A 223 33.32 38.34 18.90
N ARG A 224 33.97 39.49 18.67
CA ARG A 224 33.31 40.70 18.15
C ARG A 224 33.10 40.68 16.63
N PRO A 225 32.16 41.47 16.09
CA PRO A 225 31.75 41.41 14.68
C PRO A 225 32.69 42.02 13.63
N ALA A 226 33.99 42.20 13.88
CA ALA A 226 34.85 42.99 12.98
C ALA A 226 35.66 42.19 11.93
N ASP A 227 35.85 40.87 12.11
CA ASP A 227 36.73 40.07 11.24
C ASP A 227 35.96 38.90 10.58
N GLU A 228 35.21 39.20 9.51
CA GLU A 228 34.37 38.23 8.79
C GLU A 228 35.18 37.12 8.10
N GLU A 229 36.45 37.36 7.78
CA GLU A 229 37.30 36.39 7.11
C GLU A 229 37.78 35.31 8.08
N ALA A 230 38.21 35.71 9.29
CA ALA A 230 38.55 34.77 10.36
C ALA A 230 37.34 33.89 10.74
N ARG A 231 36.13 34.46 10.81
CA ARG A 231 34.89 33.69 11.07
C ARG A 231 34.58 32.67 9.97
N ARG A 232 34.78 33.03 8.69
CA ARG A 232 34.61 32.10 7.56
C ARG A 232 35.60 30.93 7.62
N LYS A 233 36.86 31.19 7.98
CA LYS A 233 37.89 30.16 8.13
C LYS A 233 37.61 29.22 9.30
N ILE A 234 37.25 29.77 10.46
CA ILE A 234 36.79 29.00 11.62
C ILE A 234 35.61 28.11 11.23
N PHE A 235 34.60 28.67 10.55
CA PHE A 235 33.44 27.92 10.08
C PHE A 235 33.83 26.72 9.18
N SER A 236 34.69 26.94 8.17
CA SER A 236 35.13 25.88 7.25
C SER A 236 35.79 24.72 7.99
N ARG A 237 36.63 25.03 8.99
CA ARG A 237 37.33 24.02 9.80
C ARG A 237 36.39 23.25 10.72
N LEU A 238 35.39 23.92 11.28
CA LEU A 238 34.36 23.30 12.10
C LEU A 238 33.56 22.27 11.27
N ALA A 239 33.16 22.63 10.05
CA ALA A 239 32.46 21.72 9.12
C ALA A 239 33.31 20.49 8.74
N GLU A 240 34.63 20.65 8.57
CA GLU A 240 35.58 19.55 8.33
C GLU A 240 35.66 18.55 9.48
N THR A 241 35.57 19.05 10.71
CA THR A 241 35.76 18.22 11.90
C THR A 241 34.55 17.32 12.16
N VAL A 242 33.35 17.75 11.77
CA VAL A 242 32.09 17.04 12.08
C VAL A 242 31.56 16.17 10.94
N SER A 243 32.03 16.41 9.70
CA SER A 243 31.64 15.59 8.54
C SER A 243 32.28 14.20 8.62
N PRO A 244 31.53 13.09 8.45
CA PRO A 244 32.14 11.77 8.38
C PRO A 244 33.06 11.67 7.16
N LYS A 245 34.16 10.93 7.33
CA LYS A 245 35.18 10.79 6.27
C LYS A 245 34.90 9.61 5.34
N ASP A 246 34.20 8.58 5.81
CA ASP A 246 33.87 7.38 5.04
C ASP A 246 32.64 6.62 5.58
N LEU A 247 32.28 5.52 4.89
CA LEU A 247 31.20 4.60 5.25
C LEU A 247 31.44 3.81 6.55
N ALA A 248 32.70 3.64 6.97
CA ALA A 248 33.03 2.90 8.18
C ALA A 248 32.74 3.74 9.42
N GLU A 249 33.08 5.04 9.38
CA GLU A 249 32.73 6.00 10.41
C GLU A 249 31.21 6.18 10.52
N LEU A 250 30.50 6.20 9.39
CA LEU A 250 29.03 6.23 9.36
C LEU A 250 28.42 4.99 10.03
N LYS A 251 28.92 3.78 9.72
CA LYS A 251 28.42 2.52 10.32
C LYS A 251 28.69 2.45 11.83
N LEU A 252 29.79 3.03 12.31
CA LEU A 252 30.11 3.08 13.74
C LEU A 252 29.11 3.97 14.49
N ARG A 253 28.72 5.11 13.90
CA ARG A 253 27.77 6.06 14.50
C ARG A 253 26.32 5.61 14.37
N TYR A 254 26.00 4.88 13.30
CA TYR A 254 24.67 4.33 13.05
C TYR A 254 24.74 2.82 12.78
N PRO A 255 24.86 1.99 13.84
CA PRO A 255 25.06 0.53 13.70
C PRO A 255 23.92 -0.20 12.99
N GLU A 256 22.72 0.39 12.99
CA GLU A 256 21.52 -0.19 12.38
C GLU A 256 21.36 0.16 10.90
N LEU A 257 22.20 1.05 10.33
CA LEU A 257 22.19 1.32 8.89
C LEU A 257 22.77 0.13 8.12
N HIS A 258 22.01 -0.36 7.15
CA HIS A 258 22.48 -1.37 6.21
C HIS A 258 23.35 -0.73 5.11
N THR A 259 24.60 -0.40 5.44
CA THR A 259 25.53 0.35 4.57
C THR A 259 26.11 -0.43 3.38
N SER A 260 25.86 -1.74 3.27
CA SER A 260 26.45 -2.61 2.25
C SER A 260 26.01 -2.28 0.81
N ALA A 261 24.93 -1.52 0.63
CA ALA A 261 24.40 -1.12 -0.67
C ALA A 261 24.62 0.37 -1.02
N MET A 262 25.44 1.08 -0.24
CA MET A 262 25.65 2.52 -0.40
C MET A 262 26.99 2.82 -1.08
N VAL A 263 26.97 3.67 -2.11
CA VAL A 263 28.18 4.16 -2.78
C VAL A 263 28.42 5.62 -2.37
N ALA A 264 29.63 5.95 -1.91
CA ALA A 264 29.98 7.32 -1.52
C ALA A 264 30.49 8.14 -2.73
N PHE A 265 30.19 9.44 -2.77
CA PHE A 265 30.83 10.40 -3.66
C PHE A 265 30.97 11.78 -3.01
N SER A 266 31.99 12.54 -3.43
CA SER A 266 32.37 13.83 -2.85
C SER A 266 32.45 14.97 -3.88
N SER A 267 31.92 14.79 -5.10
CA SER A 267 31.94 15.80 -6.16
C SER A 267 31.13 17.06 -5.76
N PRO A 268 31.76 18.24 -5.60
CA PRO A 268 31.06 19.45 -5.12
C PRO A 268 29.94 19.92 -6.05
N ASP A 269 30.15 19.86 -7.36
CA ASP A 269 29.15 20.27 -8.35
C ASP A 269 27.95 19.33 -8.37
N LYS A 270 28.19 18.02 -8.23
CA LYS A 270 27.13 17.02 -8.16
C LYS A 270 26.28 17.18 -6.89
N ILE A 271 26.91 17.38 -5.72
CA ILE A 271 26.19 17.59 -4.46
C ILE A 271 25.36 18.88 -4.52
N ARG A 272 25.93 19.96 -5.06
CA ARG A 272 25.22 21.25 -5.24
C ARG A 272 23.99 21.09 -6.12
N GLY A 273 24.13 20.40 -7.26
CA GLY A 273 23.03 20.14 -8.18
C GLY A 273 21.88 19.34 -7.53
N LEU A 274 22.22 18.32 -6.74
CA LEU A 274 21.24 17.46 -6.05
C LEU A 274 20.46 18.21 -4.97
N LEU A 275 21.13 18.92 -4.06
CA LEU A 275 20.46 19.67 -2.99
C LEU A 275 19.64 20.84 -3.55
N ALA A 276 20.13 21.52 -4.60
CA ALA A 276 19.34 22.54 -5.30
C ALA A 276 18.11 21.95 -6.01
N GLY A 277 18.23 20.74 -6.57
CA GLY A 277 17.13 19.96 -7.13
C GLY A 277 16.07 19.61 -6.09
N ALA A 278 16.49 19.01 -4.97
CA ALA A 278 15.61 18.65 -3.85
C ALA A 278 14.86 19.86 -3.28
N ARG A 279 15.54 21.01 -3.15
CA ARG A 279 14.92 22.28 -2.72
C ARG A 279 13.84 22.76 -3.68
N ARG A 280 14.11 22.77 -5.00
CA ARG A 280 13.14 23.20 -6.02
C ARG A 280 11.92 22.28 -6.07
N ALA A 281 12.12 20.99 -5.88
CA ALA A 281 11.07 19.99 -5.84
C ALA A 281 10.34 19.91 -4.49
N ARG A 282 10.80 20.66 -3.47
CA ARG A 282 10.34 20.54 -2.08
C ARG A 282 10.30 19.07 -1.60
N THR A 283 11.35 18.33 -1.92
CA THR A 283 11.48 16.92 -1.55
C THR A 283 11.49 16.76 -0.03
N GLU A 284 10.68 15.83 0.48
CA GLU A 284 10.72 15.42 1.88
C GLU A 284 12.06 14.73 2.19
N ILE A 285 12.72 15.18 3.26
CA ILE A 285 13.99 14.64 3.75
C ILE A 285 13.71 13.94 5.08
N THR A 286 13.98 12.64 5.14
CA THR A 286 13.94 11.86 6.38
C THR A 286 15.22 12.10 7.17
N ALA A 287 15.09 12.61 8.40
CA ALA A 287 16.20 12.93 9.29
C ALA A 287 16.20 12.02 10.52
N LEU A 288 17.30 11.29 10.72
CA LEU A 288 17.50 10.37 11.83
C LEU A 288 18.64 10.88 12.74
N PRO A 289 18.35 11.36 13.95
CA PRO A 289 19.37 11.76 14.91
C PRO A 289 20.10 10.54 15.47
N ALA A 290 21.42 10.64 15.70
CA ALA A 290 22.22 9.50 16.16
C ALA A 290 21.83 8.93 17.54
N HIS A 291 21.13 9.71 18.37
CA HIS A 291 20.83 9.39 19.77
C HIS A 291 19.33 9.14 20.04
N VAL A 292 18.44 9.39 19.07
CA VAL A 292 16.98 9.18 19.20
C VAL A 292 16.48 8.33 18.04
N ARG A 293 15.70 7.29 18.37
CA ARG A 293 15.21 6.28 17.41
C ARG A 293 13.90 6.68 16.71
N GLN A 294 13.65 7.97 16.53
CA GLN A 294 12.46 8.47 15.83
C GLN A 294 12.90 9.38 14.69
N PRO A 295 12.62 9.01 13.42
CA PRO A 295 12.90 9.88 12.29
C PRO A 295 11.98 11.11 12.33
N ALA A 296 12.47 12.23 11.79
CA ALA A 296 11.67 13.42 11.52
C ALA A 296 11.65 13.71 10.03
N THR A 297 10.47 14.02 9.48
CA THR A 297 10.34 14.49 8.09
C THR A 297 10.58 15.99 8.04
N LEU A 298 11.52 16.41 7.20
CA LEU A 298 11.95 17.78 7.03
C LEU A 298 11.81 18.22 5.58
N THR A 299 11.76 19.53 5.33
CA THR A 299 11.83 20.09 3.98
C THR A 299 13.03 21.01 3.86
N LEU A 300 13.78 20.91 2.75
CA LEU A 300 14.94 21.78 2.51
C LEU A 300 14.47 23.17 2.03
N GLU A 301 14.69 24.20 2.84
CA GLU A 301 14.26 25.58 2.55
C GLU A 301 15.35 26.40 1.86
N HIS A 302 16.57 26.29 2.39
CA HIS A 302 17.71 27.08 1.94
C HIS A 302 18.98 26.24 1.90
N VAL A 303 19.81 26.49 0.89
CA VAL A 303 21.10 25.84 0.69
C VAL A 303 22.10 26.91 0.32
N ASP A 304 23.15 27.06 1.14
CA ASP A 304 24.33 27.86 0.83
C ASP A 304 25.50 26.89 0.55
N PRO A 305 25.83 26.65 -0.74
CA PRO A 305 26.81 25.64 -1.12
C PRO A 305 28.15 25.78 -0.41
N GLY A 306 28.57 24.71 0.28
CA GLY A 306 29.83 24.69 1.04
C GLY A 306 29.76 25.35 2.42
N ARG A 307 28.61 25.92 2.82
CA ARG A 307 28.41 26.49 4.15
C ARG A 307 27.31 25.77 4.93
N ILE A 308 26.04 26.02 4.61
CA ILE A 308 24.90 25.58 5.43
C ILE A 308 23.74 25.03 4.59
N CYS A 309 22.89 24.24 5.23
CA CYS A 309 21.57 23.85 4.75
C CYS A 309 20.54 24.16 5.84
N VAL A 310 19.44 24.82 5.50
CA VAL A 310 18.33 25.11 6.41
C VAL A 310 17.16 24.21 6.05
N LEU A 311 16.68 23.46 7.04
CA LEU A 311 15.56 22.54 6.90
C LEU A 311 14.43 22.97 7.84
N SER A 312 13.20 22.95 7.34
CA SER A 312 11.99 23.24 8.11
C SER A 312 11.30 21.94 8.56
N GLY A 313 10.56 22.02 9.66
CA GLY A 313 9.78 20.91 10.19
C GLY A 313 8.98 21.30 11.43
N LYS A 314 8.33 20.34 12.09
CA LYS A 314 7.49 20.59 13.27
C LYS A 314 8.17 20.06 14.53
N SER A 315 8.20 20.87 15.59
CA SER A 315 8.71 20.49 16.91
C SER A 315 10.15 19.94 16.90
N LEU A 316 11.00 20.45 16.02
CA LEU A 316 12.37 19.94 15.79
C LEU A 316 13.24 20.00 17.05
N ASN A 317 12.97 20.97 17.93
CA ASN A 317 13.62 21.09 19.23
C ASN A 317 13.31 19.93 20.21
N LEU A 318 12.33 19.07 19.91
CA LEU A 318 12.06 17.83 20.65
C LEU A 318 12.87 16.63 20.12
N HIS A 319 13.21 16.66 18.84
CA HIS A 319 13.88 15.56 18.13
C HIS A 319 15.40 15.75 18.00
N PHE A 320 15.85 17.01 18.00
CA PHE A 320 17.24 17.40 17.76
C PHE A 320 17.75 18.40 18.80
N LYS A 321 19.06 18.42 18.96
CA LYS A 321 19.88 19.33 19.77
C LYS A 321 20.99 19.93 18.90
N THR A 322 21.43 21.12 19.26
CA THR A 322 22.61 21.75 18.66
C THR A 322 23.84 20.85 18.90
N GLY A 323 24.56 20.52 17.84
CA GLY A 323 25.71 19.62 17.86
C GLY A 323 25.38 18.15 17.57
N ASP A 324 24.11 17.79 17.39
CA ASP A 324 23.77 16.41 17.05
C ASP A 324 24.23 16.04 15.65
N PRO A 325 24.89 14.88 15.48
CA PRO A 325 24.98 14.25 14.19
C PRO A 325 23.60 13.72 13.78
N VAL A 326 23.24 14.00 12.53
CA VAL A 326 21.96 13.65 11.94
C VAL A 326 22.21 13.03 10.58
N PHE A 327 21.68 11.83 10.39
CA PHE A 327 21.62 11.17 9.11
C PHE A 327 20.40 11.65 8.33
N MET A 328 20.58 12.06 7.09
CA MET A 328 19.55 12.60 6.21
C MET A 328 19.40 11.68 5.00
N SER A 329 18.16 11.40 4.60
CA SER A 329 17.82 10.58 3.44
C SER A 329 16.72 11.25 2.62
N PHE A 330 16.88 11.30 1.29
CA PHE A 330 15.89 11.88 0.39
C PHE A 330 15.95 11.23 -0.99
N GLN A 331 14.83 11.25 -1.71
CA GLN A 331 14.74 10.70 -3.06
C GLN A 331 14.91 11.80 -4.11
N SER A 332 15.71 11.54 -5.14
CA SER A 332 15.79 12.41 -6.31
C SER A 332 15.90 11.59 -7.58
N GLY A 333 14.89 11.71 -8.46
CA GLY A 333 14.76 10.83 -9.63
C GLY A 333 14.57 9.37 -9.21
N TYR A 334 15.49 8.50 -9.65
CA TYR A 334 15.43 7.07 -9.34
C TYR A 334 16.33 6.66 -8.15
N ALA A 335 17.18 7.54 -7.61
CA ALA A 335 18.12 7.19 -6.55
C ALA A 335 17.71 7.75 -5.19
N THR A 336 18.02 7.00 -4.12
CA THR A 336 17.98 7.53 -2.75
C THR A 336 19.36 8.08 -2.42
N TYR A 337 19.38 9.36 -2.06
CA TYR A 337 20.58 10.06 -1.62
C TYR A 337 20.55 10.18 -0.11
N ASN A 338 21.69 9.91 0.50
CA ASN A 338 21.86 9.93 1.93
C ASN A 338 23.10 10.74 2.28
N PHE A 339 23.10 11.40 3.42
CA PHE A 339 24.29 12.08 3.95
C PHE A 339 24.16 12.25 5.46
N GLU A 340 25.29 12.31 6.16
CA GLU A 340 25.30 12.78 7.55
C GLU A 340 25.68 14.26 7.57
N THR A 341 25.06 15.00 8.49
CA THR A 341 25.44 16.37 8.83
C THR A 341 25.30 16.59 10.33
N THR A 342 25.68 17.77 10.81
CA THR A 342 25.56 18.16 12.22
C THR A 342 24.70 19.40 12.36
N VAL A 343 23.81 19.40 13.35
CA VAL A 343 22.93 20.53 13.67
C VAL A 343 23.77 21.69 14.21
N ARG A 344 23.87 22.77 13.43
CA ARG A 344 24.58 24.01 13.79
C ARG A 344 23.76 24.89 14.73
N ARG A 345 22.47 25.03 14.44
CA ARG A 345 21.52 25.88 15.17
C ARG A 345 20.10 25.32 15.03
N LEU A 346 19.28 25.52 16.06
CA LEU A 346 17.84 25.24 16.05
C LEU A 346 17.05 26.54 16.19
N GLY A 347 15.91 26.63 15.50
CA GLY A 347 14.94 27.68 15.73
C GLY A 347 14.36 27.61 17.14
N GLU A 348 14.15 28.77 17.77
CA GLU A 348 13.68 28.86 19.16
C GLU A 348 12.32 28.19 19.39
N ASN A 349 11.50 28.16 18.34
CA ASN A 349 10.17 27.53 18.31
C ASN A 349 10.19 26.08 17.78
N GLY A 350 11.35 25.57 17.35
CA GLY A 350 11.48 24.23 16.76
C GLY A 350 10.88 24.11 15.36
N ASP A 351 10.85 25.22 14.62
CA ASP A 351 10.31 25.38 13.26
C ASP A 351 11.35 25.12 12.16
N PHE A 352 12.63 25.36 12.45
CA PHE A 352 13.73 25.03 11.54
C PHE A 352 14.96 24.48 12.27
N LEU A 353 15.79 23.76 11.52
CA LEU A 353 17.15 23.38 11.89
C LEU A 353 18.12 23.83 10.81
N GLU A 354 19.25 24.35 11.24
CA GLU A 354 20.34 24.75 10.36
C GLU A 354 21.49 23.76 10.56
N CYS A 355 21.92 23.12 9.48
CA CYS A 355 22.95 22.11 9.44
C CYS A 355 24.15 22.57 8.62
N PHE A 356 25.31 21.97 8.88
CA PHE A 356 26.46 22.13 7.98
C PHE A 356 26.17 21.55 6.59
N TYR A 357 26.73 22.15 5.56
CA TYR A 357 26.63 21.63 4.21
C TYR A 357 27.38 20.28 4.08
N PRO A 358 26.75 19.22 3.55
CA PRO A 358 27.39 17.92 3.46
C PRO A 358 28.50 17.89 2.40
N ARG A 359 29.66 17.32 2.75
CA ARG A 359 30.80 17.15 1.82
C ARG A 359 30.81 15.80 1.11
N ILE A 360 30.18 14.79 1.70
CA ILE A 360 30.04 13.45 1.14
C ILE A 360 28.56 13.11 1.11
N LEU A 361 28.09 12.68 -0.06
CA LEU A 361 26.79 12.04 -0.20
C LEU A 361 27.02 10.57 -0.49
N PHE A 362 26.14 9.75 0.04
CA PHE A 362 25.99 8.36 -0.31
C PHE A 362 24.77 8.24 -1.21
N TYR A 363 24.80 7.34 -2.16
CA TYR A 363 23.64 7.01 -2.96
C TYR A 363 23.53 5.51 -3.10
N SER A 364 22.29 5.03 -3.09
CA SER A 364 21.97 3.69 -3.56
C SER A 364 21.40 3.85 -4.96
N GLU A 365 22.13 3.34 -5.96
CA GLU A 365 21.75 3.46 -7.36
C GLU A 365 20.47 2.66 -7.67
N LYS A 366 19.57 3.26 -8.45
CA LYS A 366 18.70 2.54 -9.39
C LYS A 366 19.17 2.84 -10.82
N ARG A 367 20.32 2.30 -11.24
CA ARG A 367 20.85 2.15 -12.63
C ARG A 367 22.37 2.14 -12.61
N SER A 368 22.97 1.25 -13.40
CA SER A 368 24.40 0.95 -13.40
C SER A 368 25.10 1.09 -14.76
N LEU A 369 24.69 1.99 -15.67
CA LEU A 369 25.51 2.23 -16.88
C LEU A 369 25.71 3.71 -17.23
N LYS A 370 26.97 4.14 -17.10
CA LYS A 370 27.56 5.25 -17.87
C LYS A 370 27.55 4.85 -19.35
N ARG A 371 27.14 5.77 -20.22
CA ARG A 371 27.38 5.64 -21.67
C ARG A 371 28.80 6.11 -21.94
N GLU A 372 29.59 5.29 -22.61
CA GLU A 372 30.86 5.71 -23.19
C GLU A 372 30.59 6.25 -24.59
N SER A 373 31.25 7.35 -24.94
CA SER A 373 31.29 7.83 -26.31
C SER A 373 32.16 6.85 -27.12
N PRO A 374 31.64 6.28 -28.23
CA PRO A 374 32.42 5.35 -29.03
C PRO A 374 33.65 6.04 -29.66
N GLN A 375 34.66 5.24 -30.00
CA GLN A 375 35.76 5.66 -30.87
C GLN A 375 35.24 6.06 -32.27
N ASP A 376 35.88 7.04 -32.92
CA ASP A 376 35.55 7.45 -34.28
C ASP A 376 35.59 6.26 -35.26
N GLY A 377 34.53 6.07 -36.06
CA GLY A 377 34.51 5.09 -37.17
C GLY A 377 33.37 4.05 -37.19
N LEU A 378 32.48 4.03 -36.18
CA LEU A 378 31.36 3.09 -36.13
C LEU A 378 30.16 3.53 -37.00
N ARG A 379 29.64 2.62 -37.83
CA ARG A 379 28.41 2.82 -38.63
C ARG A 379 27.36 1.76 -38.31
N LEU A 380 26.10 2.16 -38.32
CA LEU A 380 24.96 1.28 -38.13
C LEU A 380 24.13 1.21 -39.41
N GLU A 381 23.59 0.04 -39.72
CA GLU A 381 22.68 -0.24 -40.84
C GLU A 381 21.42 -0.96 -40.32
N LEU A 382 20.26 -0.46 -40.73
CA LEU A 382 18.94 -1.01 -40.43
C LEU A 382 18.31 -1.60 -41.69
N VAL A 383 17.92 -2.87 -41.62
CA VAL A 383 17.06 -3.48 -42.63
C VAL A 383 15.61 -3.28 -42.19
N LEU A 384 14.85 -2.53 -43.00
CA LEU A 384 13.44 -2.26 -42.72
C LEU A 384 12.53 -3.37 -43.30
N PRO A 385 11.44 -3.74 -42.61
CA PRO A 385 10.44 -4.67 -43.15
C PRO A 385 9.59 -4.02 -44.26
N PRO A 386 8.89 -4.82 -45.10
CA PRO A 386 7.96 -4.28 -46.10
C PRO A 386 6.92 -3.34 -45.46
N PRO A 387 6.54 -2.22 -46.12
CA PRO A 387 6.73 -1.88 -47.54
C PRO A 387 8.01 -1.09 -47.86
N PHE A 388 8.95 -0.96 -46.92
CA PHE A 388 10.16 -0.15 -47.13
C PHE A 388 11.15 -0.87 -48.07
N SER A 389 11.57 -0.20 -49.15
CA SER A 389 12.45 -0.76 -50.19
C SER A 389 13.94 -0.48 -49.98
N ALA A 390 14.31 0.30 -48.96
CA ALA A 390 15.69 0.66 -48.66
C ALA A 390 15.94 0.62 -47.14
N GLY A 391 17.13 0.16 -46.75
CA GLY A 391 17.62 0.25 -45.37
C GLY A 391 18.10 1.65 -45.01
N ILE A 392 18.26 1.93 -43.72
CA ILE A 392 18.77 3.21 -43.22
C ILE A 392 20.15 2.98 -42.62
N SER A 393 21.14 3.83 -42.93
CA SER A 393 22.48 3.72 -42.36
C SER A 393 23.06 5.08 -41.99
N GLY A 394 23.91 5.11 -40.96
CA GLY A 394 24.76 6.26 -40.68
C GLY A 394 25.63 6.08 -39.43
N PRO A 395 26.36 7.14 -39.02
CA PRO A 395 27.35 7.06 -37.95
C PRO A 395 26.70 6.82 -36.58
N VAL A 396 27.33 5.97 -35.77
CA VAL A 396 26.90 5.68 -34.40
C VAL A 396 27.35 6.82 -33.48
N VAL A 397 26.40 7.41 -32.75
CA VAL A 397 26.65 8.47 -31.79
C VAL A 397 26.93 7.91 -30.39
N ASP A 398 26.23 6.83 -30.03
CA ASP A 398 26.50 6.07 -28.81
C ASP A 398 26.18 4.58 -29.01
N LEU A 399 26.96 3.70 -28.37
CA LEU A 399 26.80 2.25 -28.44
C LEU A 399 26.85 1.65 -27.04
N SER A 400 25.94 0.72 -26.75
CA SER A 400 25.95 -0.10 -25.54
C SER A 400 25.64 -1.57 -25.86
N ASP A 401 25.73 -2.43 -24.84
CA ASP A 401 25.32 -3.83 -24.97
C ASP A 401 23.83 -4.01 -25.25
N THR A 402 23.00 -3.02 -24.88
CA THR A 402 21.53 -3.09 -24.95
C THR A 402 20.91 -2.19 -26.02
N GLY A 403 21.71 -1.36 -26.70
CA GLY A 403 21.21 -0.45 -27.73
C GLY A 403 22.31 0.39 -28.38
N ALA A 404 21.90 1.25 -29.31
CA ALA A 404 22.78 2.21 -29.95
C ALA A 404 21.99 3.44 -30.38
N SER A 405 22.61 4.60 -30.49
CA SER A 405 22.04 5.69 -31.28
C SER A 405 22.91 6.01 -32.49
N PHE A 406 22.28 6.38 -33.59
CA PHE A 406 22.96 6.70 -34.84
C PHE A 406 22.22 7.84 -35.55
N ILE A 407 22.93 8.58 -36.40
CA ILE A 407 22.35 9.65 -37.21
C ILE A 407 22.13 9.12 -38.62
N ALA A 408 20.99 9.45 -39.21
CA ALA A 408 20.67 9.13 -40.59
C ALA A 408 20.11 10.36 -41.32
N ASP A 409 20.34 10.40 -42.62
CA ASP A 409 19.95 11.50 -43.49
C ASP A 409 18.41 11.64 -43.60
N ALA A 410 17.87 12.86 -43.60
CA ALA A 410 16.41 13.07 -43.57
C ALA A 410 15.70 12.77 -44.90
N GLY A 411 16.45 12.50 -45.98
CA GLY A 411 15.90 12.21 -47.31
C GLY A 411 15.16 10.87 -47.45
N GLY A 412 15.22 9.98 -46.45
CA GLY A 412 14.77 8.59 -46.60
C GLY A 412 13.45 8.21 -45.94
N LEU A 413 13.32 8.35 -44.62
CA LEU A 413 12.22 7.72 -43.87
C LEU A 413 12.19 8.11 -42.40
N ALA A 414 11.08 8.65 -41.88
CA ALA A 414 10.92 8.96 -40.46
C ALA A 414 10.40 7.74 -39.67
N LEU A 415 11.28 7.02 -38.97
CA LEU A 415 10.86 5.91 -38.10
C LEU A 415 10.24 6.43 -36.79
N LEU A 416 9.08 5.89 -36.41
CA LEU A 416 8.40 6.25 -35.16
C LEU A 416 8.98 5.44 -33.98
N PRO A 417 9.04 6.03 -32.76
CA PRO A 417 9.23 5.27 -31.53
C PRO A 417 8.28 4.06 -31.47
N GLY A 418 8.82 2.87 -31.21
CA GLY A 418 8.10 1.60 -31.23
C GLY A 418 8.25 0.80 -32.53
N THR A 419 8.92 1.33 -33.56
CA THR A 419 9.11 0.61 -34.83
C THR A 419 10.07 -0.57 -34.65
N PRO A 420 9.63 -1.83 -34.86
CA PRO A 420 10.50 -2.99 -34.79
C PRO A 420 11.41 -3.05 -36.02
N VAL A 421 12.68 -3.42 -35.81
CA VAL A 421 13.70 -3.54 -36.87
C VAL A 421 14.23 -4.97 -36.89
N GLY A 422 14.03 -5.63 -38.04
CA GLY A 422 14.27 -7.07 -38.19
C GLY A 422 15.74 -7.46 -38.13
N THR A 423 16.63 -6.60 -38.65
CA THR A 423 18.08 -6.79 -38.59
C THR A 423 18.78 -5.44 -38.46
N VAL A 424 19.61 -5.31 -37.42
CA VAL A 424 20.49 -4.19 -37.14
C VAL A 424 21.92 -4.67 -37.26
N ARG A 425 22.71 -4.06 -38.15
CA ARG A 425 24.12 -4.38 -38.36
C ARG A 425 25.00 -3.22 -37.94
N ILE A 426 26.06 -3.51 -37.19
CA ILE A 426 27.04 -2.51 -36.75
C ILE A 426 28.39 -2.86 -37.36
N PHE A 427 28.96 -1.89 -38.05
CA PHE A 427 30.24 -1.97 -38.73
C PHE A 427 31.26 -1.07 -38.03
N ASP A 428 32.45 -1.59 -37.82
CA ASP A 428 33.65 -0.83 -37.44
C ASP A 428 34.58 -0.80 -38.65
N ASN A 429 34.83 0.38 -39.23
CA ASN A 429 35.70 0.55 -40.39
C ASN A 429 35.41 -0.44 -41.54
N GLY A 430 34.13 -0.73 -41.78
CA GLY A 430 33.65 -1.64 -42.82
C GLY A 430 33.59 -3.13 -42.44
N ARG A 431 34.08 -3.52 -41.26
CA ARG A 431 33.95 -4.88 -40.73
C ARG A 431 32.69 -5.02 -39.88
N LEU A 432 31.82 -5.98 -40.20
CA LEU A 432 30.66 -6.30 -39.37
C LEU A 432 31.14 -6.81 -38.00
N ILE A 433 30.82 -6.09 -36.94
CA ILE A 433 31.17 -6.45 -35.56
C ILE A 433 29.97 -6.95 -34.77
N ARG A 434 28.73 -6.63 -35.21
CA ARG A 434 27.52 -7.02 -34.49
C ARG A 434 26.31 -7.08 -35.42
N GLU A 435 25.49 -8.11 -35.27
CA GLU A 435 24.18 -8.24 -35.91
C GLU A 435 23.13 -8.60 -34.85
N GLU A 436 22.07 -7.80 -34.74
CA GLU A 436 21.04 -7.89 -33.70
C GLU A 436 19.65 -7.65 -34.29
N ARG A 437 18.61 -7.96 -33.52
CA ARG A 437 17.27 -7.40 -33.74
C ARG A 437 17.07 -6.18 -32.85
N GLY A 438 16.17 -5.26 -33.18
CA GLY A 438 15.92 -4.13 -32.29
C GLY A 438 14.63 -3.35 -32.51
N GLU A 439 14.51 -2.22 -31.80
CA GLU A 439 13.40 -1.29 -31.91
C GLU A 439 13.87 0.16 -31.79
N ILE A 440 13.25 1.06 -32.56
CA ILE A 440 13.42 2.51 -32.42
C ILE A 440 12.76 2.97 -31.12
N ARG A 441 13.52 3.49 -30.16
CA ARG A 441 13.01 4.05 -28.89
C ARG A 441 12.71 5.53 -29.00
N HIS A 442 13.54 6.26 -29.73
CA HIS A 442 13.43 7.71 -29.89
C HIS A 442 13.89 8.08 -31.31
N ALA A 443 13.21 9.04 -31.91
CA ALA A 443 13.61 9.66 -33.16
C ALA A 443 13.56 11.18 -32.94
N VAL A 444 14.72 11.83 -33.01
CA VAL A 444 14.84 13.28 -32.80
C VAL A 444 15.36 13.90 -34.08
N ARG A 445 14.72 14.97 -34.53
CA ARG A 445 15.20 15.75 -35.67
C ARG A 445 16.44 16.53 -35.24
N THR A 446 17.52 16.43 -36.01
CA THR A 446 18.80 17.09 -35.75
C THR A 446 19.27 17.82 -37.00
N GLU A 447 20.16 18.80 -36.85
CA GLU A 447 20.87 19.44 -37.97
C GLU A 447 22.33 19.03 -37.88
N GLU A 448 22.84 18.38 -38.93
CA GLU A 448 24.25 17.99 -39.06
C GLU A 448 24.77 18.63 -40.37
N ASP A 449 25.86 19.40 -40.28
CA ASP A 449 26.46 20.12 -41.42
C ASP A 449 25.47 20.95 -42.27
N GLY A 450 24.44 21.54 -41.64
CA GLY A 450 23.42 22.37 -42.31
C GLY A 450 22.37 21.59 -43.11
N SER A 451 22.36 20.26 -43.01
CA SER A 451 21.36 19.38 -43.63
C SER A 451 20.43 18.77 -42.56
N PRO A 452 19.12 18.62 -42.83
CA PRO A 452 18.21 17.98 -41.90
C PRO A 452 18.56 16.49 -41.76
N ALA A 453 18.68 16.01 -40.53
CA ALA A 453 18.96 14.60 -40.20
C ALA A 453 18.03 14.11 -39.07
N PHE A 454 18.00 12.79 -38.87
CA PHE A 454 17.34 12.18 -37.71
C PHE A 454 18.36 11.41 -36.88
N ARG A 455 18.37 11.69 -35.56
CA ARG A 455 19.03 10.83 -34.58
C ARG A 455 18.03 9.77 -34.11
N TYR A 456 18.33 8.51 -34.42
CA TYR A 456 17.56 7.36 -33.98
C TYR A 456 18.24 6.69 -32.79
N GLY A 457 17.50 6.46 -31.72
CA GLY A 457 17.91 5.57 -30.63
C GLY A 457 17.29 4.19 -30.81
N LEU A 458 18.09 3.14 -30.79
CA LEU A 458 17.74 1.73 -30.95
C LEU A 458 17.96 0.95 -29.65
N GLN A 459 17.12 -0.05 -29.40
CA GLN A 459 17.30 -1.07 -28.36
C GLN A 459 17.43 -2.46 -29.00
N PHE A 460 18.39 -3.28 -28.56
CA PHE A 460 18.66 -4.61 -29.13
C PHE A 460 17.88 -5.75 -28.45
N GLY A 461 17.81 -6.93 -29.09
CA GLY A 461 17.54 -8.22 -28.44
C GLY A 461 16.07 -8.62 -28.19
N ILE A 462 15.08 -7.75 -28.46
CA ILE A 462 13.66 -8.06 -28.18
C ILE A 462 12.92 -8.52 -29.44
N GLY A 463 12.29 -9.71 -29.40
CA GLY A 463 11.25 -10.09 -30.36
C GLY A 463 9.88 -9.59 -29.91
N ARG A 464 9.29 -8.62 -30.63
CA ARG A 464 7.89 -8.20 -30.39
C ARG A 464 6.98 -8.78 -31.46
N LEU A 465 6.05 -9.61 -31.02
CA LEU A 465 4.95 -10.09 -31.84
C LEU A 465 3.69 -9.33 -31.41
N SER A 466 3.06 -8.63 -32.35
CA SER A 466 1.68 -8.19 -32.16
C SER A 466 0.77 -9.40 -32.34
N ILE A 467 0.53 -10.14 -31.28
CA ILE A 467 -0.61 -11.07 -31.28
C ILE A 467 -1.85 -10.19 -31.12
N GLN A 468 -2.70 -10.16 -32.15
CA GLN A 468 -4.09 -9.79 -31.94
C GLN A 468 -4.63 -10.77 -30.90
N ALA A 469 -5.01 -10.27 -29.72
CA ALA A 469 -5.61 -11.09 -28.68
C ALA A 469 -6.64 -11.99 -29.34
N VAL A 470 -6.42 -13.31 -29.27
CA VAL A 470 -7.21 -14.29 -30.02
C VAL A 470 -8.68 -13.97 -29.79
N HIS A 471 -9.37 -13.56 -30.84
CA HIS A 471 -10.75 -13.12 -30.73
C HIS A 471 -11.60 -14.36 -30.47
N PRO A 472 -12.45 -14.36 -29.43
CA PRO A 472 -13.44 -15.41 -29.30
C PRO A 472 -14.27 -15.44 -30.59
N HIS A 473 -14.50 -16.63 -31.16
CA HIS A 473 -15.59 -16.80 -32.11
C HIS A 473 -16.88 -16.32 -31.42
N ARG A 474 -17.35 -15.11 -31.76
CA ARG A 474 -18.73 -14.71 -31.48
C ARG A 474 -19.60 -15.67 -32.28
N ARG A 475 -20.32 -16.57 -31.61
CA ARG A 475 -21.50 -17.19 -32.26
C ARG A 475 -22.35 -16.04 -32.78
N SER A 476 -22.78 -16.16 -34.03
CA SER A 476 -23.51 -15.17 -34.85
C SER A 476 -24.91 -14.80 -34.32
N THR A 477 -25.08 -14.51 -33.03
CA THR A 477 -26.38 -14.19 -32.41
C THR A 477 -26.34 -12.89 -31.60
N ASP A 478 -25.61 -11.87 -32.08
CA ASP A 478 -25.80 -10.47 -31.66
C ASP A 478 -26.87 -9.79 -32.54
N VAL A 479 -28.08 -10.36 -32.58
CA VAL A 479 -29.29 -9.64 -33.03
C VAL A 479 -29.93 -9.07 -31.77
N PRO A 480 -30.38 -7.79 -31.75
CA PRO A 480 -31.06 -7.22 -30.59
C PRO A 480 -32.29 -8.06 -30.19
N PRO A 481 -32.68 -8.06 -28.90
CA PRO A 481 -33.57 -9.09 -28.36
C PRO A 481 -34.98 -8.96 -28.94
N ALA A 482 -35.28 -9.78 -29.95
CA ALA A 482 -36.66 -10.12 -30.29
C ALA A 482 -37.04 -11.35 -29.46
N ALA A 483 -37.95 -11.12 -28.50
CA ALA A 483 -38.80 -12.08 -27.79
C ALA A 483 -38.26 -13.52 -27.60
N ALA A 484 -37.90 -13.81 -26.33
CA ALA A 484 -38.00 -15.12 -25.68
C ALA A 484 -38.03 -16.35 -26.63
N ALA A 485 -36.85 -16.80 -27.05
CA ALA A 485 -36.67 -18.20 -27.43
C ALA A 485 -36.14 -18.95 -26.20
N GLU A 486 -36.78 -20.07 -25.87
CA GLU A 486 -36.38 -20.97 -24.80
C GLU A 486 -34.89 -21.38 -24.90
N PRO A 487 -34.22 -21.67 -23.76
CA PRO A 487 -32.80 -22.04 -23.75
C PRO A 487 -32.58 -23.44 -24.35
N GLY A 488 -32.61 -23.51 -25.67
CA GLY A 488 -32.19 -24.68 -26.44
C GLY A 488 -30.70 -24.96 -26.25
N SER A 489 -30.39 -26.24 -26.04
CA SER A 489 -29.05 -26.81 -25.82
C SER A 489 -27.95 -26.18 -26.67
N GLY A 490 -27.20 -25.24 -26.08
CA GLY A 490 -26.06 -24.57 -26.71
C GLY A 490 -24.79 -25.42 -26.84
N ALA A 491 -24.89 -26.74 -26.88
CA ALA A 491 -23.75 -27.64 -26.95
C ALA A 491 -23.06 -27.54 -28.33
N ASP A 492 -21.72 -27.59 -28.36
CA ASP A 492 -20.94 -27.73 -29.60
C ASP A 492 -21.18 -29.12 -30.22
N PRO A 493 -21.93 -29.26 -31.33
CA PRO A 493 -22.41 -30.55 -31.84
C PRO A 493 -21.29 -31.54 -32.21
N GLY A 494 -20.05 -31.07 -32.38
CA GLY A 494 -18.91 -31.87 -32.81
C GLY A 494 -18.15 -32.61 -31.69
N LEU A 495 -18.39 -32.30 -30.40
CA LEU A 495 -17.68 -32.95 -29.29
C LEU A 495 -18.47 -34.16 -28.75
N PRO A 496 -17.90 -35.38 -28.69
CA PRO A 496 -18.52 -36.54 -28.02
C PRO A 496 -18.94 -36.24 -26.58
N ASP A 497 -20.10 -36.76 -26.15
CA ASP A 497 -20.65 -36.49 -24.81
C ASP A 497 -19.69 -36.84 -23.67
N ILE A 498 -18.92 -37.92 -23.82
CA ILE A 498 -17.88 -38.32 -22.85
C ILE A 498 -16.81 -37.24 -22.64
N LEU A 499 -16.51 -36.43 -23.66
CA LEU A 499 -15.55 -35.32 -23.55
C LEU A 499 -16.18 -34.07 -22.91
N ARG A 500 -17.50 -33.93 -22.96
CA ARG A 500 -18.24 -32.86 -22.29
C ARG A 500 -18.36 -33.11 -20.79
N GLU A 501 -18.61 -34.36 -20.40
CA GLU A 501 -18.64 -34.77 -18.98
C GLU A 501 -17.31 -34.46 -18.26
N LEU A 502 -16.18 -34.51 -18.97
CA LEU A 502 -14.87 -34.16 -18.41
C LEU A 502 -14.74 -32.67 -18.04
N SER A 503 -15.52 -31.77 -18.65
CA SER A 503 -15.56 -30.35 -18.24
C SER A 503 -16.30 -30.14 -16.92
N HIS A 504 -17.13 -31.10 -16.50
CA HIS A 504 -17.84 -31.08 -15.21
C HIS A 504 -17.16 -31.98 -14.17
N ARG A 505 -15.89 -32.33 -14.37
CA ARG A 505 -15.10 -33.08 -13.39
C ARG A 505 -14.36 -32.13 -12.43
N PRO A 506 -14.48 -32.30 -11.10
CA PRO A 506 -13.71 -31.50 -10.16
C PRO A 506 -12.20 -31.80 -10.28
N PRO A 507 -11.32 -30.83 -9.96
CA PRO A 507 -9.87 -31.04 -9.97
C PRO A 507 -9.46 -32.11 -8.96
N ALA A 508 -8.39 -32.85 -9.28
CA ALA A 508 -7.80 -33.78 -8.33
C ALA A 508 -6.95 -33.03 -7.31
N VAL A 509 -7.13 -33.34 -6.03
CA VAL A 509 -6.39 -32.73 -4.93
C VAL A 509 -5.10 -33.50 -4.74
N ILE A 510 -3.98 -32.78 -4.76
CA ILE A 510 -2.64 -33.34 -4.55
C ILE A 510 -2.09 -32.78 -3.24
N ARG A 511 -1.50 -33.65 -2.44
CA ARG A 511 -0.81 -33.30 -1.19
C ARG A 511 0.60 -33.85 -1.29
N LEU A 512 1.58 -32.98 -1.07
CA LEU A 512 3.01 -33.32 -1.09
C LEU A 512 3.71 -32.59 0.05
N GLU A 513 4.86 -33.07 0.47
CA GLU A 513 5.63 -32.46 1.56
C GLU A 513 6.97 -31.96 1.04
N ASN A 514 7.45 -30.86 1.61
CA ASN A 514 8.82 -30.42 1.40
C ASN A 514 9.81 -31.21 2.28
N GLU A 515 11.10 -30.89 2.17
CA GLU A 515 12.17 -31.55 2.94
C GLU A 515 12.01 -31.42 4.47
N ARG A 516 11.17 -30.48 4.95
CA ARG A 516 10.88 -30.25 6.38
C ARG A 516 9.60 -30.95 6.85
N GLY A 517 8.92 -31.70 5.99
CA GLY A 517 7.61 -32.30 6.30
C GLY A 517 6.46 -31.30 6.32
N GLU A 518 6.65 -30.11 5.76
CA GLU A 518 5.58 -29.11 5.63
C GLU A 518 4.77 -29.38 4.37
N GLU A 519 3.45 -29.47 4.51
CA GLU A 519 2.53 -29.84 3.43
C GLU A 519 2.33 -28.69 2.42
N ILE A 520 2.36 -29.04 1.13
CA ILE A 520 1.91 -28.25 -0.01
C ILE A 520 0.67 -28.92 -0.61
N VAL A 521 -0.41 -28.16 -0.74
CA VAL A 521 -1.68 -28.62 -1.32
C VAL A 521 -1.88 -28.01 -2.70
N GLY A 522 -2.11 -28.87 -3.69
CA GLY A 522 -2.32 -28.50 -5.08
C GLY A 522 -3.60 -29.05 -5.71
N LEU A 523 -3.98 -28.46 -6.84
CA LEU A 523 -5.07 -28.88 -7.72
C LEU A 523 -4.51 -29.27 -9.08
N LEU A 524 -4.87 -30.47 -9.54
CA LEU A 524 -4.50 -31.01 -10.83
C LEU A 524 -5.73 -31.08 -11.74
N ASN A 525 -5.70 -30.30 -12.83
CA ASN A 525 -6.66 -30.38 -13.93
C ASN A 525 -6.02 -31.10 -15.11
N THR A 526 -6.74 -32.02 -15.76
CA THR A 526 -6.24 -32.74 -16.93
C THR A 526 -7.23 -32.65 -18.09
N SER A 527 -6.69 -32.48 -19.30
CA SER A 527 -7.48 -32.53 -20.54
C SER A 527 -8.07 -33.92 -20.77
N TYR A 528 -7.32 -34.97 -20.45
CA TYR A 528 -7.70 -36.38 -20.51
C TYR A 528 -7.27 -37.11 -19.23
N PRO A 529 -7.97 -38.18 -18.81
CA PRO A 529 -7.54 -39.01 -17.69
C PRO A 529 -6.09 -39.52 -17.84
N PRO A 530 -5.31 -39.60 -16.75
CA PRO A 530 -3.98 -40.20 -16.77
C PRO A 530 -4.04 -41.66 -17.23
N ASP A 531 -3.16 -42.04 -18.15
CA ASP A 531 -3.07 -43.40 -18.72
C ASP A 531 -1.64 -43.96 -18.67
N GLY A 532 -0.76 -43.33 -17.89
CA GLY A 532 0.66 -43.69 -17.75
C GLY A 532 1.60 -43.07 -18.79
N ASN A 533 1.08 -42.44 -19.85
CA ASN A 533 1.93 -41.76 -20.83
C ASN A 533 2.45 -40.40 -20.32
N PRO A 534 3.66 -39.97 -20.75
CA PRO A 534 4.15 -38.63 -20.44
C PRO A 534 3.19 -37.54 -20.92
N VAL A 535 2.87 -36.57 -20.05
CA VAL A 535 1.99 -35.44 -20.36
C VAL A 535 2.71 -34.10 -20.13
N PRO A 536 2.61 -33.13 -21.05
CA PRO A 536 3.09 -31.77 -20.77
C PRO A 536 2.35 -31.18 -19.56
N VAL A 537 3.09 -30.47 -18.70
CA VAL A 537 2.57 -29.92 -17.44
C VAL A 537 2.73 -28.41 -17.43
N VAL A 538 1.66 -27.67 -17.16
CA VAL A 538 1.70 -26.24 -16.86
C VAL A 538 1.62 -26.06 -15.35
N ILE A 539 2.66 -25.51 -14.73
CA ILE A 539 2.70 -25.15 -13.31
C ILE A 539 2.33 -23.69 -13.16
N ILE A 540 1.42 -23.40 -12.24
CA ILE A 540 0.96 -22.05 -11.92
C ILE A 540 1.12 -21.82 -10.41
N PRO A 541 2.20 -21.18 -9.97
CA PRO A 541 2.34 -20.75 -8.57
C PRO A 541 1.33 -19.65 -8.21
N PRO A 542 0.99 -19.48 -6.92
CA PRO A 542 0.08 -18.45 -6.48
C PRO A 542 0.74 -17.06 -6.55
N ALA A 543 -0.03 -16.03 -6.90
CA ALA A 543 0.41 -14.65 -6.75
C ALA A 543 0.36 -14.21 -5.27
N PHE A 544 0.96 -13.06 -4.95
CA PHE A 544 0.99 -12.54 -3.59
C PHE A 544 -0.41 -12.37 -2.99
N GLY A 545 -0.64 -13.01 -1.83
CA GLY A 545 -1.92 -12.96 -1.13
C GLY A 545 -3.06 -13.69 -1.84
N LYS A 546 -2.77 -14.53 -2.85
CA LYS A 546 -3.73 -15.31 -3.64
C LYS A 546 -3.63 -16.81 -3.37
N THR A 547 -4.63 -17.56 -3.80
CA THR A 547 -4.70 -19.02 -3.68
C THR A 547 -4.75 -19.68 -5.06
N LYS A 548 -4.55 -21.00 -5.12
CA LYS A 548 -4.62 -21.81 -6.33
C LYS A 548 -5.97 -21.72 -7.08
N GLU A 549 -7.05 -21.37 -6.39
CA GLU A 549 -8.38 -21.20 -6.98
C GLU A 549 -8.48 -19.93 -7.84
N THR A 550 -7.66 -18.90 -7.60
CA THR A 550 -7.75 -17.60 -8.29
C THR A 550 -7.67 -17.72 -9.82
N LEU A 551 -6.89 -18.68 -10.34
CA LEU A 551 -6.65 -18.89 -11.78
C LEU A 551 -7.37 -20.13 -12.35
N PHE A 552 -8.51 -20.52 -11.80
CA PHE A 552 -9.31 -21.64 -12.33
C PHE A 552 -9.73 -21.41 -13.79
N GLY A 553 -10.02 -20.17 -14.19
CA GLY A 553 -10.39 -19.82 -15.56
C GLY A 553 -9.26 -20.11 -16.56
N LEU A 554 -8.00 -19.86 -16.19
CA LEU A 554 -6.83 -20.22 -17.01
C LEU A 554 -6.67 -21.73 -17.11
N ALA A 555 -6.79 -22.45 -15.99
CA ALA A 555 -6.69 -23.90 -15.97
C ALA A 555 -7.74 -24.54 -16.88
N LEU A 556 -9.00 -24.07 -16.80
CA LEU A 556 -10.10 -24.56 -17.63
C LEU A 556 -9.87 -24.23 -19.11
N THR A 557 -9.44 -23.01 -19.43
CA THR A 557 -9.14 -22.59 -20.82
C THR A 557 -8.06 -23.48 -21.43
N LEU A 558 -6.99 -23.79 -20.69
CA LEU A 558 -5.92 -24.68 -21.15
C LEU A 558 -6.44 -26.10 -21.41
N VAL A 559 -7.11 -26.73 -20.44
CA VAL A 559 -7.51 -28.15 -20.57
C VAL A 559 -8.59 -28.36 -21.62
N GLU A 560 -9.57 -27.46 -21.76
CA GLU A 560 -10.64 -27.60 -22.75
C GLU A 560 -10.11 -27.41 -24.18
N ASN A 561 -9.25 -26.42 -24.41
CA ASN A 561 -8.68 -26.19 -25.74
C ASN A 561 -7.72 -27.30 -26.17
N PHE A 562 -6.89 -27.82 -25.26
CA PHE A 562 -6.05 -28.98 -25.57
C PHE A 562 -6.90 -30.23 -25.83
N ARG A 563 -8.00 -30.42 -25.09
CA ARG A 563 -8.95 -31.50 -25.34
C ARG A 563 -9.56 -31.40 -26.74
N ARG A 564 -10.05 -30.21 -27.12
CA ARG A 564 -10.59 -29.92 -28.47
C ARG A 564 -9.56 -30.16 -29.57
N ALA A 565 -8.29 -29.84 -29.33
CA ALA A 565 -7.19 -30.10 -30.25
C ALA A 565 -6.74 -31.58 -30.30
N GLY A 566 -7.37 -32.48 -29.53
CA GLY A 566 -6.96 -33.88 -29.44
C GLY A 566 -5.59 -34.08 -28.78
N ARG A 567 -5.16 -33.13 -27.95
CA ARG A 567 -3.84 -33.11 -27.29
C ARG A 567 -3.97 -33.25 -25.78
N ARG A 568 -2.95 -33.85 -25.16
CA ARG A 568 -2.87 -34.02 -23.70
C ARG A 568 -2.12 -32.85 -23.07
N LEU A 569 -2.61 -32.43 -21.92
CA LEU A 569 -2.07 -31.37 -21.07
C LEU A 569 -2.57 -31.58 -19.64
N ALA A 570 -1.69 -31.38 -18.68
CA ALA A 570 -2.00 -31.26 -17.27
C ALA A 570 -1.70 -29.83 -16.79
N VAL A 571 -2.54 -29.30 -15.91
CA VAL A 571 -2.33 -28.00 -15.25
C VAL A 571 -2.30 -28.24 -13.75
N PHE A 572 -1.21 -27.82 -13.11
CA PHE A 572 -0.98 -27.95 -11.68
C PHE A 572 -0.90 -26.57 -11.02
N ARG A 573 -1.83 -26.29 -10.12
CA ARG A 573 -1.89 -25.07 -9.30
C ARG A 573 -1.67 -25.45 -7.84
N TYR A 574 -1.02 -24.61 -7.03
CA TYR A 574 -0.79 -24.93 -5.61
C TYR A 574 -0.80 -23.68 -4.73
N ASP A 575 -0.97 -23.87 -3.43
CA ASP A 575 -0.81 -22.81 -2.42
C ASP A 575 0.60 -22.85 -1.84
N GLY A 576 1.19 -21.69 -1.56
CA GLY A 576 2.51 -21.60 -0.91
C GLY A 576 2.44 -21.93 0.59
N ILE A 577 3.57 -22.34 1.15
CA ILE A 577 3.73 -22.50 2.60
C ILE A 577 3.76 -21.11 3.26
N ARG A 578 3.12 -20.97 4.43
CA ARG A 578 2.93 -19.69 5.15
C ARG A 578 2.26 -18.63 4.28
N CYS A 579 1.37 -19.09 3.42
CA CYS A 579 0.53 -18.25 2.59
C CYS A 579 -0.95 -18.59 2.83
N LYS A 580 -1.83 -17.77 2.25
CA LYS A 580 -3.25 -18.09 2.15
C LYS A 580 -3.47 -19.42 1.40
N GLY A 581 -4.47 -20.18 1.81
CA GLY A 581 -4.85 -21.44 1.17
C GLY A 581 -4.85 -22.65 2.10
N GLU A 582 -4.65 -23.84 1.54
CA GLU A 582 -4.69 -25.14 2.23
C GLU A 582 -3.31 -25.70 2.60
N SER A 583 -2.21 -25.13 2.06
CA SER A 583 -0.84 -25.51 2.42
C SER A 583 -0.49 -25.16 3.86
N HIS A 584 0.65 -25.68 4.34
CA HIS A 584 1.11 -25.52 5.71
C HIS A 584 1.14 -24.05 6.16
N LYS A 585 0.60 -23.81 7.35
CA LYS A 585 0.64 -22.53 8.05
C LYS A 585 1.16 -22.76 9.47
N ASP A 586 1.89 -21.78 9.98
CA ASP A 586 2.31 -21.82 11.38
C ASP A 586 1.06 -21.73 12.29
N PRO A 587 0.94 -22.57 13.35
CA PRO A 587 -0.28 -22.66 14.16
C PRO A 587 -0.78 -21.33 14.73
N GLU A 588 0.13 -20.44 15.11
CA GLU A 588 -0.14 -19.10 15.63
C GLU A 588 -0.64 -18.11 14.56
N ALA A 589 -0.46 -18.42 13.28
CA ALA A 589 -0.77 -17.58 12.13
C ALA A 589 -1.76 -18.23 11.15
N ALA A 590 -2.35 -19.38 11.51
CA ALA A 590 -3.20 -20.16 10.60
C ALA A 590 -4.55 -19.48 10.26
N GLU A 591 -5.00 -18.56 11.10
CA GLU A 591 -6.29 -17.87 10.96
C GLU A 591 -6.13 -16.51 10.27
N PRO A 592 -7.06 -16.12 9.38
CA PRO A 592 -7.11 -14.77 8.83
C PRO A 592 -7.20 -13.70 9.93
N PRO A 593 -6.50 -12.55 9.80
CA PRO A 593 -5.70 -12.10 8.64
C PRO A 593 -4.20 -12.43 8.74
N PHE A 594 -3.78 -13.36 9.61
CA PHE A 594 -2.36 -13.58 9.93
C PHE A 594 -1.65 -14.57 9.00
N GLU A 595 -2.36 -15.20 8.07
CA GLU A 595 -1.88 -16.29 7.20
C GLU A 595 -0.58 -15.97 6.43
N MET A 596 -0.31 -14.69 6.15
CA MET A 596 0.84 -14.22 5.37
C MET A 596 1.97 -13.61 6.24
N VAL A 597 1.82 -13.58 7.58
CA VAL A 597 2.71 -12.82 8.48
C VAL A 597 4.17 -13.23 8.34
N ASP A 598 4.42 -14.53 8.16
CA ASP A 598 5.75 -15.13 8.02
C ASP A 598 6.01 -15.66 6.60
N SER A 599 5.26 -15.16 5.61
CA SER A 599 5.55 -15.42 4.19
C SER A 599 6.90 -14.81 3.77
N SER A 600 7.55 -15.41 2.77
CA SER A 600 8.81 -14.91 2.18
C SER A 600 8.93 -15.35 0.71
N LEU A 601 9.74 -14.63 -0.09
CA LEU A 601 9.94 -14.97 -1.51
C LEU A 601 10.85 -16.20 -1.66
N SER A 602 11.83 -16.36 -0.76
CA SER A 602 12.69 -17.55 -0.74
C SER A 602 11.90 -18.83 -0.45
N GLN A 603 10.88 -18.76 0.42
CA GLN A 603 9.98 -19.88 0.67
C GLN A 603 9.19 -20.25 -0.59
N GLY A 604 8.56 -19.28 -1.27
CA GLY A 604 7.83 -19.54 -2.51
C GLY A 604 8.71 -20.17 -3.61
N ALA A 605 9.98 -19.76 -3.70
CA ALA A 605 10.96 -20.39 -4.59
C ALA A 605 11.29 -21.84 -4.20
N ALA A 606 11.40 -22.15 -2.91
CA ALA A 606 11.57 -23.50 -2.40
C ALA A 606 10.34 -24.38 -2.64
N ASP A 607 9.14 -23.83 -2.53
CA ASP A 607 7.88 -24.53 -2.83
C ASP A 607 7.83 -24.91 -4.32
N LEU A 608 8.20 -24.00 -5.23
CA LEU A 608 8.29 -24.29 -6.66
C LEU A 608 9.30 -25.41 -6.95
N LYS A 609 10.47 -25.39 -6.30
CA LYS A 609 11.46 -26.46 -6.41
C LYS A 609 10.86 -27.81 -5.96
N THR A 610 10.18 -27.83 -4.82
CA THR A 610 9.54 -29.04 -4.26
C THR A 610 8.50 -29.61 -5.23
N VAL A 611 7.67 -28.75 -5.85
CA VAL A 611 6.68 -29.17 -6.86
C VAL A 611 7.35 -29.78 -8.09
N LEU A 612 8.45 -29.19 -8.56
CA LEU A 612 9.22 -29.71 -9.71
C LEU A 612 9.86 -31.07 -9.39
N GLU A 613 10.37 -31.26 -8.17
CA GLU A 613 10.91 -32.54 -7.70
C GLU A 613 9.84 -33.60 -7.58
N TRP A 614 8.68 -33.23 -7.04
CA TRP A 614 7.52 -34.11 -6.99
C TRP A 614 7.11 -34.58 -8.38
N LEU A 615 7.06 -33.69 -9.39
CA LEU A 615 6.70 -34.07 -10.76
C LEU A 615 7.66 -35.08 -11.40
N GLU A 616 8.95 -35.07 -11.05
CA GLU A 616 9.92 -36.06 -11.52
C GLU A 616 9.73 -37.43 -10.86
N MET A 617 9.33 -37.44 -9.58
CA MET A 617 9.18 -38.66 -8.78
C MET A 617 7.74 -39.23 -8.79
N ASN A 618 6.81 -38.56 -9.46
CA ASN A 618 5.38 -38.79 -9.31
C ASN A 618 4.90 -40.15 -9.88
N PRO A 619 4.19 -40.98 -9.10
CA PRO A 619 3.62 -42.24 -9.59
C PRO A 619 2.30 -42.09 -10.38
N THR A 620 1.59 -40.95 -10.27
CA THR A 620 0.25 -40.71 -10.83
C THR A 620 0.25 -39.96 -12.17
N ILE A 621 1.24 -39.10 -12.42
CA ILE A 621 1.40 -38.40 -13.70
C ILE A 621 2.88 -38.46 -14.08
N LYS A 622 3.17 -38.94 -15.29
CA LYS A 622 4.53 -38.87 -15.84
C LYS A 622 4.68 -37.52 -16.53
N ALA A 623 5.53 -36.64 -16.01
CA ALA A 623 5.74 -35.32 -16.61
C ALA A 623 6.53 -35.43 -17.93
N GLY A 624 6.03 -34.77 -18.98
CA GLY A 624 6.75 -34.45 -20.20
C GLY A 624 7.41 -33.06 -20.10
N PRO A 625 7.33 -32.22 -21.14
CA PRO A 625 7.78 -30.83 -21.04
C PRO A 625 7.00 -30.06 -19.97
N VAL A 626 7.72 -29.29 -19.14
CA VAL A 626 7.15 -28.46 -18.07
C VAL A 626 7.19 -27.00 -18.47
N ILE A 627 6.04 -26.34 -18.39
CA ILE A 627 5.85 -24.91 -18.63
C ILE A 627 5.53 -24.25 -17.30
N LEU A 628 6.25 -23.17 -16.98
CA LEU A 628 5.99 -22.35 -15.81
C LEU A 628 5.20 -21.10 -16.22
N ALA A 629 4.03 -20.87 -15.62
CA ALA A 629 3.20 -19.69 -15.87
C ALA A 629 3.02 -18.88 -14.58
N THR A 630 3.76 -17.78 -14.44
CA THR A 630 3.80 -16.95 -13.22
C THR A 630 2.97 -15.68 -13.35
N PHE A 631 2.36 -15.23 -12.25
CA PHE A 631 1.63 -13.98 -12.15
C PHE A 631 2.16 -13.08 -11.02
N SER A 632 2.25 -11.77 -11.27
CA SER A 632 2.67 -10.78 -10.25
C SER A 632 4.00 -11.18 -9.56
N LEU A 633 4.04 -11.17 -8.22
CA LEU A 633 5.23 -11.48 -7.42
C LEU A 633 5.79 -12.91 -7.58
N SER A 634 4.99 -13.89 -8.03
CA SER A 634 5.53 -15.25 -8.28
C SER A 634 6.58 -15.29 -9.39
N ALA A 635 6.68 -14.23 -10.22
CA ALA A 635 7.78 -14.05 -11.15
C ALA A 635 9.13 -13.81 -10.45
N LEU A 636 9.13 -13.20 -9.25
CA LEU A 636 10.34 -13.05 -8.43
C LEU A 636 10.74 -14.40 -7.81
N GLU A 637 9.79 -15.17 -7.31
CA GLU A 637 10.00 -16.52 -6.77
C GLU A 637 10.58 -17.45 -7.84
N ALA A 638 10.03 -17.40 -9.06
CA ALA A 638 10.55 -18.14 -10.21
C ALA A 638 11.99 -17.73 -10.55
N ARG A 639 12.33 -16.44 -10.52
CA ARG A 639 13.72 -16.00 -10.73
C ARG A 639 14.65 -16.56 -9.67
N ILE A 640 14.25 -16.54 -8.40
CA ILE A 640 15.05 -17.12 -7.30
C ILE A 640 15.27 -18.61 -7.56
N ALA A 641 14.21 -19.37 -7.87
CA ALA A 641 14.28 -20.80 -8.09
C ALA A 641 15.12 -21.18 -9.33
N LEU A 642 14.94 -20.46 -10.45
CA LEU A 642 15.59 -20.75 -11.73
C LEU A 642 17.09 -20.37 -11.76
N ARG A 643 17.62 -19.72 -10.72
CA ARG A 643 19.07 -19.57 -10.55
C ARG A 643 19.77 -20.90 -10.33
N ASP A 644 19.10 -21.84 -9.67
CA ASP A 644 19.62 -23.20 -9.50
C ASP A 644 19.59 -23.92 -10.86
N PRO A 645 20.76 -24.32 -11.41
CA PRO A 645 20.80 -25.07 -12.67
C PRO A 645 20.00 -26.37 -12.65
N ALA A 646 19.85 -27.04 -11.50
CA ALA A 646 19.07 -28.26 -11.38
C ALA A 646 17.58 -27.97 -11.59
N VAL A 647 17.05 -26.92 -10.95
CA VAL A 647 15.68 -26.45 -11.13
C VAL A 647 15.47 -25.95 -12.56
N ARG A 648 16.40 -25.15 -13.07
CA ARG A 648 16.30 -24.54 -14.41
C ARG A 648 16.20 -25.57 -15.53
N ARG A 649 16.89 -26.72 -15.43
CA ARG A 649 16.83 -27.80 -16.43
C ARG A 649 15.47 -28.49 -16.48
N ARG A 650 14.65 -28.39 -15.42
CA ARG A 650 13.32 -28.99 -15.35
C ARG A 650 12.26 -28.14 -16.05
N VAL A 651 12.48 -26.83 -16.16
CA VAL A 651 11.55 -25.90 -16.79
C VAL A 651 11.94 -25.65 -18.25
N HIS A 652 11.03 -25.95 -19.16
CA HIS A 652 11.28 -25.91 -20.60
C HIS A 652 10.80 -24.61 -21.25
N TYR A 653 9.83 -23.93 -20.64
CA TYR A 653 9.31 -22.65 -21.09
C TYR A 653 8.75 -21.86 -19.91
N TRP A 654 9.01 -20.55 -19.85
CA TRP A 654 8.46 -19.67 -18.82
C TRP A 654 7.64 -18.54 -19.44
N ILE A 655 6.39 -18.41 -18.99
CA ILE A 655 5.46 -17.34 -19.36
C ILE A 655 5.18 -16.51 -18.10
N ALA A 656 5.56 -15.23 -18.10
CA ALA A 656 5.26 -14.31 -17.01
C ALA A 656 4.12 -13.36 -17.41
N CYS A 657 2.99 -13.40 -16.70
CA CYS A 657 1.82 -12.55 -16.93
C CYS A 657 1.71 -11.48 -15.86
N MET A 658 1.80 -10.20 -16.25
CA MET A 658 1.88 -9.06 -15.31
C MET A 658 2.95 -9.30 -14.23
N GLY A 659 4.01 -10.03 -14.62
CA GLY A 659 5.04 -10.51 -13.72
C GLY A 659 5.90 -9.37 -13.21
N THR A 660 6.14 -9.34 -11.90
CA THR A 660 6.99 -8.34 -11.25
C THR A 660 8.45 -8.61 -11.56
N LEU A 661 9.19 -7.56 -11.93
CA LEU A 661 10.61 -7.65 -12.26
C LEU A 661 11.51 -7.26 -11.10
N GLU A 662 11.05 -6.44 -10.18
CA GLU A 662 11.81 -6.06 -9.00
C GLU A 662 10.84 -5.67 -7.89
N PHE A 663 11.28 -5.79 -6.66
CA PHE A 663 10.41 -5.59 -5.50
C PHE A 663 10.09 -4.12 -5.23
N ARG A 664 11.07 -3.23 -5.40
CA ARG A 664 11.04 -1.88 -4.83
C ARG A 664 10.02 -0.95 -5.48
N ASP A 665 9.98 -0.84 -6.81
CA ASP A 665 9.02 0.04 -7.51
C ASP A 665 7.58 -0.46 -7.32
N LEU A 666 7.37 -1.78 -7.45
CA LEU A 666 6.07 -2.40 -7.20
C LEU A 666 5.58 -2.06 -5.78
N MET A 667 6.40 -2.35 -4.76
CA MET A 667 5.98 -2.18 -3.37
C MET A 667 5.83 -0.72 -2.96
N ASN A 668 6.63 0.19 -3.50
CA ASN A 668 6.44 1.62 -3.28
C ASN A 668 5.05 2.07 -3.80
N ARG A 669 4.67 1.65 -5.01
CA ARG A 669 3.37 1.98 -5.61
C ARG A 669 2.20 1.36 -4.84
N VAL A 670 2.34 0.09 -4.48
CA VAL A 670 1.34 -0.66 -3.69
C VAL A 670 1.16 -0.05 -2.29
N ASN A 671 2.19 0.56 -1.71
CA ASN A 671 2.13 1.21 -0.39
C ASN A 671 2.00 2.74 -0.47
N CYS A 672 1.42 3.27 -1.56
CA CYS A 672 1.15 4.69 -1.77
C CYS A 672 2.34 5.60 -1.42
N GLY A 673 3.51 5.31 -2.01
CA GLY A 673 4.74 6.10 -1.85
C GLY A 673 5.67 5.62 -0.73
N LEU A 674 5.23 4.71 0.15
CA LEU A 674 6.08 4.21 1.24
C LEU A 674 7.12 3.20 0.70
N ASP A 675 8.38 3.62 0.67
CA ASP A 675 9.50 2.77 0.27
C ASP A 675 9.91 1.81 1.39
N LEU A 676 9.34 0.61 1.35
CA LEU A 676 9.58 -0.46 2.30
C LEU A 676 11.07 -0.86 2.43
N LEU A 677 11.83 -0.84 1.34
CA LEU A 677 13.25 -1.20 1.39
C LEU A 677 14.11 -0.08 1.96
N GLU A 678 13.73 1.18 1.72
CA GLU A 678 14.38 2.33 2.37
C GLU A 678 14.19 2.28 3.89
N GLN A 679 12.97 2.01 4.37
CA GLN A 679 12.72 1.85 5.81
C GLN A 679 13.60 0.75 6.42
N HIS A 680 13.70 -0.40 5.74
CA HIS A 680 14.60 -1.48 6.15
C HIS A 680 16.07 -1.04 6.16
N GLN A 681 16.55 -0.33 5.12
CA GLN A 681 17.92 0.18 5.05
C GLN A 681 18.26 1.16 6.19
N LEU A 682 17.27 1.94 6.62
CA LEU A 682 17.37 2.89 7.72
C LEU A 682 17.28 2.25 9.11
N GLY A 683 17.05 0.93 9.20
CA GLY A 683 16.83 0.22 10.47
C GLY A 683 15.47 0.52 11.11
N ILE A 684 14.52 1.09 10.34
CA ILE A 684 13.18 1.41 10.84
C ILE A 684 12.33 0.14 10.81
N ASP A 685 11.94 -0.32 12.00
CA ASP A 685 11.03 -1.45 12.16
C ASP A 685 9.57 -0.96 12.13
N LEU A 686 8.88 -1.22 11.02
CA LEU A 686 7.45 -0.95 10.86
C LEU A 686 6.57 -2.00 11.55
N GLY A 687 7.15 -3.06 12.13
CA GLY A 687 6.42 -4.16 12.75
C GLY A 687 5.64 -4.99 11.73
N VAL A 688 4.42 -5.36 12.08
CA VAL A 688 3.48 -6.07 11.19
C VAL A 688 2.60 -5.02 10.51
N ILE A 689 2.69 -4.95 9.18
CA ILE A 689 1.90 -4.00 8.37
C ILE A 689 1.02 -4.74 7.36
N PRO A 690 -0.14 -4.17 7.00
CA PRO A 690 -0.93 -4.67 5.89
C PRO A 690 -0.32 -4.22 4.55
N ILE A 691 -0.12 -5.17 3.63
CA ILE A 691 0.20 -4.94 2.23
C ILE A 691 -0.90 -5.59 1.41
N LEU A 692 -1.68 -4.79 0.67
CA LEU A 692 -2.82 -5.29 -0.11
C LEU A 692 -3.78 -6.15 0.76
N GLY A 693 -4.03 -5.72 2.00
CA GLY A 693 -4.89 -6.42 2.96
C GLY A 693 -4.24 -7.65 3.63
N ASN A 694 -2.99 -7.99 3.30
CA ASN A 694 -2.27 -9.11 3.89
C ASN A 694 -1.30 -8.62 4.96
N LEU A 695 -1.40 -9.14 6.18
CA LEU A 695 -0.45 -8.80 7.24
C LEU A 695 0.89 -9.47 6.96
N VAL A 696 1.96 -8.67 6.96
CA VAL A 696 3.33 -9.13 6.71
C VAL A 696 4.24 -8.55 7.79
N LYS A 697 5.13 -9.39 8.34
CA LYS A 697 6.20 -8.95 9.24
C LYS A 697 7.27 -8.25 8.43
N MET A 698 7.21 -6.92 8.39
CA MET A 698 7.93 -6.10 7.43
C MET A 698 9.45 -6.31 7.48
N ARG A 699 10.02 -6.39 8.70
CA ARG A 699 11.45 -6.64 8.89
C ARG A 699 11.91 -7.98 8.32
N HIS A 700 11.13 -9.05 8.51
CA HIS A 700 11.43 -10.37 7.95
C HIS A 700 11.37 -10.28 6.43
N TYR A 701 10.26 -9.82 5.89
CA TYR A 701 10.00 -9.85 4.45
C TYR A 701 11.02 -9.01 3.65
N ALA A 702 11.34 -7.80 4.11
CA ALA A 702 12.36 -6.97 3.46
C ALA A 702 13.77 -7.58 3.55
N ALA A 703 14.12 -8.18 4.68
CA ALA A 703 15.41 -8.86 4.83
C ALA A 703 15.53 -10.03 3.85
N ASP A 704 14.45 -10.82 3.69
CA ASP A 704 14.39 -11.91 2.72
C ASP A 704 14.53 -11.41 1.27
N VAL A 705 13.83 -10.33 0.90
CA VAL A 705 13.93 -9.72 -0.44
C VAL A 705 15.35 -9.28 -0.76
N VAL A 706 16.03 -8.64 0.20
CA VAL A 706 17.41 -8.19 0.06
C VAL A 706 18.36 -9.38 -0.04
N ALA A 707 18.24 -10.36 0.84
CA ALA A 707 19.05 -11.57 0.85
C ALA A 707 18.87 -12.39 -0.44
N SER A 708 17.63 -12.47 -0.93
CA SER A 708 17.26 -13.14 -2.18
C SER A 708 17.67 -12.35 -3.42
N GLY A 709 18.20 -11.13 -3.29
CA GLY A 709 18.69 -10.37 -4.44
C GLY A 709 17.64 -10.15 -5.53
N VAL A 710 16.41 -9.81 -5.17
CA VAL A 710 15.32 -9.47 -6.13
C VAL A 710 14.73 -8.07 -5.88
N ALA A 711 15.42 -7.29 -5.05
CA ALA A 711 15.07 -5.94 -4.64
C ALA A 711 15.05 -4.94 -5.81
N THR A 712 15.96 -5.09 -6.79
CA THR A 712 16.22 -4.05 -7.80
C THR A 712 16.18 -4.56 -9.24
N LEU A 713 16.00 -3.63 -10.18
CA LEU A 713 16.01 -3.93 -11.61
C LEU A 713 17.37 -4.43 -12.11
N ASP A 714 18.48 -4.02 -11.50
CA ASP A 714 19.83 -4.52 -11.84
C ASP A 714 19.95 -6.01 -11.56
N GLN A 715 19.42 -6.46 -10.42
CA GLN A 715 19.38 -7.88 -10.09
C GLN A 715 18.48 -8.65 -11.07
N ALA A 716 17.42 -8.01 -11.58
CA ALA A 716 16.59 -8.58 -12.64
C ALA A 716 17.35 -8.77 -13.95
N ARG A 717 18.14 -7.77 -14.35
CA ARG A 717 18.99 -7.88 -15.54
C ARG A 717 20.03 -8.99 -15.37
N GLU A 718 20.67 -9.06 -14.21
CA GLU A 718 21.68 -10.08 -13.94
C GLU A 718 21.10 -11.50 -13.97
N ASP A 719 19.93 -11.72 -13.36
CA ASP A 719 19.27 -13.03 -13.45
C ASP A 719 18.95 -13.38 -14.90
N MET A 720 18.33 -12.46 -15.63
CA MET A 720 17.89 -12.69 -17.01
C MET A 720 19.07 -12.87 -17.97
N ARG A 721 20.26 -12.39 -17.63
CA ARG A 721 21.50 -12.69 -18.37
C ARG A 721 21.87 -14.18 -18.33
N HIS A 722 21.58 -14.86 -17.22
CA HIS A 722 21.96 -16.26 -17.00
C HIS A 722 20.86 -17.27 -17.33
N LEU A 723 19.61 -16.81 -17.45
CA LEU A 723 18.46 -17.69 -17.68
C LEU A 723 18.34 -18.10 -19.15
N ASN A 724 19.04 -19.17 -19.53
CA ASN A 724 19.04 -19.69 -20.89
C ASN A 724 17.87 -20.66 -21.19
N LEU A 725 16.63 -20.20 -21.00
CA LEU A 725 15.41 -20.89 -21.42
C LEU A 725 14.48 -19.92 -22.18
N PRO A 726 13.57 -20.41 -23.05
CA PRO A 726 12.58 -19.56 -23.69
C PRO A 726 11.74 -18.82 -22.64
N VAL A 727 11.62 -17.50 -22.76
CA VAL A 727 10.79 -16.68 -21.86
C VAL A 727 9.91 -15.73 -22.64
N THR A 728 8.63 -15.74 -22.27
CA THR A 728 7.63 -14.81 -22.76
C THR A 728 7.12 -13.95 -21.61
N TRP A 729 7.13 -12.64 -21.79
CA TRP A 729 6.58 -11.69 -20.82
C TRP A 729 5.34 -10.99 -21.38
N ILE A 730 4.20 -11.14 -20.72
CA ILE A 730 2.94 -10.49 -21.06
C ILE A 730 2.70 -9.37 -20.04
N TYR A 731 2.56 -8.12 -20.49
CA TYR A 731 2.29 -6.97 -19.61
C TYR A 731 0.97 -6.28 -19.97
N GLY A 732 0.30 -5.73 -18.95
CA GLY A 732 -0.92 -4.94 -19.12
C GLY A 732 -0.60 -3.53 -19.64
N LYS A 733 -1.34 -3.05 -20.65
CA LYS A 733 -1.26 -1.65 -21.12
C LYS A 733 -1.76 -0.66 -20.08
N HIS A 734 -2.60 -1.13 -19.16
CA HIS A 734 -3.21 -0.32 -18.11
C HIS A 734 -2.69 -0.67 -16.71
N ASP A 735 -1.69 -1.55 -16.63
CA ASP A 735 -1.01 -1.88 -15.38
C ASP A 735 -0.14 -0.70 -14.94
N ASN A 736 -0.45 -0.13 -13.79
CA ASN A 736 0.28 1.00 -13.21
C ASN A 736 1.22 0.58 -12.07
N TRP A 737 1.26 -0.71 -11.72
CA TRP A 737 2.19 -1.25 -10.74
C TRP A 737 3.44 -1.83 -11.40
N VAL A 738 3.31 -2.52 -12.52
CA VAL A 738 4.45 -3.03 -13.30
C VAL A 738 4.64 -2.20 -14.57
N LYS A 739 5.74 -1.45 -14.63
CA LYS A 739 6.03 -0.57 -15.77
C LYS A 739 6.44 -1.37 -17.01
N ALA A 740 5.75 -1.12 -18.12
CA ALA A 740 6.09 -1.69 -19.43
C ALA A 740 7.54 -1.38 -19.88
N GLU A 741 8.09 -0.23 -19.47
CA GLU A 741 9.48 0.12 -19.75
C GLU A 741 10.49 -0.79 -19.03
N PHE A 742 10.20 -1.21 -17.80
CA PHE A 742 11.05 -2.16 -17.07
C PHE A 742 11.02 -3.54 -17.70
N VAL A 743 9.83 -3.99 -18.14
CA VAL A 743 9.69 -5.26 -18.87
C VAL A 743 10.53 -5.26 -20.13
N ARG A 744 10.43 -4.21 -20.94
CA ARG A 744 11.22 -4.08 -22.17
C ARG A 744 12.72 -4.02 -21.89
N ASP A 745 13.13 -3.34 -20.84
CA ASP A 745 14.54 -3.26 -20.43
C ASP A 745 15.08 -4.65 -20.05
N VAL A 746 14.47 -5.32 -19.09
CA VAL A 746 14.95 -6.62 -18.59
C VAL A 746 14.85 -7.72 -19.64
N MET A 747 13.82 -7.72 -20.48
CA MET A 747 13.67 -8.70 -21.57
C MET A 747 14.59 -8.43 -22.77
N SER A 748 15.27 -7.28 -22.81
CA SER A 748 16.29 -6.99 -23.84
C SER A 748 17.68 -7.53 -23.50
N ILE A 749 17.87 -8.08 -22.31
CA ILE A 749 19.14 -8.66 -21.90
C ILE A 749 19.46 -9.86 -22.80
N LYS A 750 20.67 -9.83 -23.38
CA LYS A 750 21.17 -10.86 -24.29
C LYS A 750 21.13 -12.24 -23.62
N ALA A 751 20.50 -13.19 -24.30
CA ALA A 751 20.43 -14.61 -23.94
C ALA A 751 20.45 -15.45 -25.22
N GLU A 752 20.87 -16.73 -25.14
CA GLU A 752 20.84 -17.61 -26.31
C GLU A 752 19.41 -18.10 -26.60
N ALA A 753 18.60 -18.31 -25.56
CA ALA A 753 17.20 -18.66 -25.69
C ALA A 753 16.30 -17.45 -26.04
N SER A 754 15.16 -17.74 -26.67
CA SER A 754 14.24 -16.71 -27.17
C SER A 754 13.60 -15.86 -26.07
N ARG A 755 13.54 -14.55 -26.31
CA ARG A 755 12.83 -13.56 -25.48
C ARG A 755 11.70 -12.92 -26.28
N GLU A 756 10.48 -13.03 -25.77
CA GLU A 756 9.29 -12.43 -26.39
C GLU A 756 8.52 -11.57 -25.39
N VAL A 757 7.94 -10.47 -25.88
CA VAL A 757 7.12 -9.58 -25.06
C VAL A 757 5.79 -9.27 -25.75
N PHE A 758 4.69 -9.40 -24.99
CA PHE A 758 3.32 -9.11 -25.43
C PHE A 758 2.67 -8.04 -24.56
N SER A 759 1.85 -7.20 -25.16
CA SER A 759 1.00 -6.26 -24.45
C SER A 759 -0.47 -6.66 -24.57
N VAL A 760 -1.21 -6.63 -23.47
CA VAL A 760 -2.66 -6.89 -23.44
C VAL A 760 -3.41 -5.66 -22.90
N PRO A 761 -4.66 -5.39 -23.33
CA PRO A 761 -5.44 -4.24 -22.86
C PRO A 761 -6.02 -4.48 -21.45
N LEU A 762 -5.19 -4.93 -20.52
CA LEU A 762 -5.55 -5.24 -19.13
C LEU A 762 -4.77 -4.37 -18.15
N GLY A 763 -5.31 -4.29 -16.94
CA GLY A 763 -4.62 -3.82 -15.74
C GLY A 763 -3.71 -4.90 -15.13
N HIS A 764 -3.43 -4.79 -13.83
CA HIS A 764 -2.60 -5.77 -13.11
C HIS A 764 -3.35 -7.09 -12.81
N ASN A 765 -4.66 -7.02 -12.55
CA ASN A 765 -5.48 -8.18 -12.18
C ASN A 765 -6.12 -8.84 -13.41
N ALA A 766 -6.08 -10.18 -13.47
CA ALA A 766 -6.77 -10.97 -14.49
C ALA A 766 -7.25 -12.32 -13.92
N ARG A 767 -8.57 -12.56 -13.85
CA ARG A 767 -9.15 -13.79 -13.27
C ARG A 767 -10.30 -14.36 -14.09
N ASN A 768 -11.38 -13.61 -14.29
CA ASN A 768 -12.61 -14.15 -14.87
C ASN A 768 -13.39 -13.17 -15.77
N SER A 769 -12.91 -11.93 -15.93
CA SER A 769 -13.43 -11.00 -16.93
C SER A 769 -13.22 -11.51 -18.37
N GLU A 770 -14.00 -10.96 -19.32
CA GLU A 770 -13.86 -11.31 -20.73
C GLU A 770 -12.43 -11.04 -21.25
N GLU A 771 -11.83 -9.91 -20.83
CA GLU A 771 -10.45 -9.58 -21.19
C GLU A 771 -9.43 -10.52 -20.55
N ALA A 772 -9.66 -10.99 -19.32
CA ALA A 772 -8.84 -12.04 -18.71
C ALA A 772 -8.93 -13.36 -19.46
N LEU A 773 -10.14 -13.77 -19.90
CA LEU A 773 -10.31 -14.97 -20.73
C LEU A 773 -9.56 -14.86 -22.07
N ARG A 774 -9.47 -13.66 -22.66
CA ARG A 774 -8.64 -13.42 -23.86
C ARG A 774 -7.14 -13.55 -23.58
N LEU A 775 -6.67 -13.07 -22.42
CA LEU A 775 -5.30 -13.33 -21.96
C LEU A 775 -5.06 -14.84 -21.83
N PHE A 776 -5.98 -15.59 -21.22
CA PHE A 776 -5.83 -17.03 -21.05
C PHE A 776 -5.84 -17.78 -22.38
N GLY A 777 -6.62 -17.33 -23.36
CA GLY A 777 -6.56 -17.83 -24.74
C GLY A 777 -5.19 -17.56 -25.39
N THR A 778 -4.60 -16.39 -25.13
CA THR A 778 -3.24 -16.06 -25.58
C THR A 778 -2.19 -16.97 -24.94
N VAL A 779 -2.24 -17.17 -23.61
CA VAL A 779 -1.36 -18.11 -22.90
C VAL A 779 -1.50 -19.51 -23.49
N THR A 780 -2.74 -19.98 -23.69
CA THR A 780 -3.04 -21.30 -24.27
C THR A 780 -2.43 -21.46 -25.67
N SER A 781 -2.55 -20.43 -26.51
CA SER A 781 -1.99 -20.42 -27.86
C SER A 781 -0.46 -20.45 -27.84
N LEU A 782 0.17 -19.74 -26.90
CA LEU A 782 1.62 -19.72 -26.72
C LEU A 782 2.15 -21.08 -26.21
N VAL A 783 1.44 -21.73 -25.28
CA VAL A 783 1.76 -23.08 -24.81
C VAL A 783 1.65 -24.08 -25.96
N HIS A 784 0.58 -24.01 -26.75
CA HIS A 784 0.41 -24.87 -27.93
C HIS A 784 1.52 -24.66 -28.96
N ARG A 785 1.89 -23.40 -29.24
CA ARG A 785 3.00 -23.07 -30.14
C ARG A 785 4.32 -23.63 -29.67
N PHE A 786 4.60 -23.54 -28.38
CA PHE A 786 5.82 -24.11 -27.80
C PHE A 786 5.86 -25.64 -27.95
N LEU A 787 4.76 -26.32 -27.65
CA LEU A 787 4.69 -27.79 -27.66
C LEU A 787 4.59 -28.40 -29.06
N HIS A 788 3.97 -27.70 -30.01
CA HIS A 788 3.55 -28.28 -31.29
C HIS A 788 3.91 -27.43 -32.52
N GLY A 789 4.66 -26.34 -32.34
CA GLY A 789 5.14 -25.48 -33.44
C GLY A 789 4.05 -24.69 -34.16
N THR A 790 2.79 -24.76 -33.71
CA THR A 790 1.62 -24.13 -34.35
C THR A 790 0.81 -23.35 -33.32
N MET A 791 0.21 -22.23 -33.71
CA MET A 791 -0.75 -21.53 -32.85
C MET A 791 -2.15 -22.08 -33.09
N ILE A 792 -2.97 -22.11 -32.04
CA ILE A 792 -4.40 -22.40 -32.14
C ILE A 792 -5.21 -21.14 -31.85
N GLU A 793 -6.42 -21.09 -32.40
CA GLU A 793 -7.43 -20.11 -31.96
C GLU A 793 -8.10 -20.65 -30.69
N ALA A 794 -7.63 -20.20 -29.52
CA ALA A 794 -8.20 -20.61 -28.25
C ALA A 794 -9.63 -20.06 -28.07
N ILE A 795 -10.56 -20.97 -27.76
CA ILE A 795 -11.96 -20.68 -27.49
C ILE A 795 -12.15 -20.56 -25.96
N PRO A 796 -12.78 -19.49 -25.44
CA PRO A 796 -13.04 -19.38 -24.01
C PRO A 796 -13.96 -20.51 -23.52
N PRO A 797 -13.82 -20.96 -22.26
CA PRO A 797 -14.74 -21.93 -21.68
C PRO A 797 -16.18 -21.42 -21.64
N GLU A 798 -17.15 -22.34 -21.68
CA GLU A 798 -18.57 -21.99 -21.54
C GLU A 798 -18.85 -21.40 -20.14
N ARG A 799 -19.74 -20.40 -20.05
CA ARG A 799 -20.10 -19.73 -18.80
C ARG A 799 -20.55 -20.73 -17.72
N LYS A 800 -21.37 -21.72 -18.10
CA LYS A 800 -21.82 -22.79 -17.19
C LYS A 800 -20.65 -23.62 -16.63
N ASN A 801 -19.63 -23.91 -17.44
CA ASN A 801 -18.45 -24.67 -16.99
C ASN A 801 -17.59 -23.83 -16.03
N LEU A 802 -17.46 -22.52 -16.29
CA LEU A 802 -16.77 -21.59 -15.38
C LEU A 802 -17.50 -21.50 -14.03
N GLU A 803 -18.81 -21.30 -14.05
CA GLU A 803 -19.66 -21.23 -12.85
C GLU A 803 -19.60 -22.55 -12.06
N TYR A 804 -19.68 -23.68 -12.75
CA TYR A 804 -19.52 -25.00 -12.16
C TYR A 804 -18.16 -25.16 -11.47
N LEU A 805 -17.06 -24.89 -12.17
CA LEU A 805 -15.70 -25.09 -11.63
C LEU A 805 -15.42 -24.13 -10.47
N ARG A 806 -15.81 -22.85 -10.59
CA ARG A 806 -15.73 -21.86 -9.50
C ARG A 806 -16.40 -22.41 -8.25
N ARG A 807 -17.59 -22.99 -8.41
CA ARG A 807 -18.37 -23.50 -7.28
C ARG A 807 -17.83 -24.81 -6.72
N ALA A 808 -17.38 -25.72 -7.57
CA ALA A 808 -16.75 -26.98 -7.15
C ALA A 808 -15.44 -26.74 -6.36
N GLU A 809 -14.64 -25.76 -6.77
CA GLU A 809 -13.45 -25.35 -6.02
C GLU A 809 -13.82 -24.62 -4.73
N LYS A 810 -14.81 -23.72 -4.76
CA LYS A 810 -15.30 -22.99 -3.57
C LYS A 810 -15.87 -23.91 -2.49
N ASP A 811 -16.68 -24.91 -2.86
CA ASP A 811 -17.33 -25.83 -1.92
C ASP A 811 -16.31 -26.67 -1.10
N ARG A 812 -15.04 -26.73 -1.52
CA ARG A 812 -13.94 -27.36 -0.78
C ARG A 812 -13.38 -26.48 0.34
N LEU A 813 -13.50 -25.16 0.22
CA LEU A 813 -12.86 -24.21 1.12
C LEU A 813 -13.79 -23.84 2.27
N PRO A 814 -13.26 -23.59 3.49
CA PRO A 814 -14.05 -22.97 4.54
C PRO A 814 -14.50 -21.57 4.08
N GLY A 815 -15.78 -21.25 4.27
CA GLY A 815 -16.33 -19.96 3.88
C GLY A 815 -15.60 -18.81 4.58
N ARG A 816 -15.09 -17.84 3.81
CA ARG A 816 -14.58 -16.57 4.34
C ARG A 816 -15.77 -15.65 4.59
N ILE A 817 -16.11 -15.44 5.86
CA ILE A 817 -17.26 -14.62 6.26
C ILE A 817 -16.75 -13.35 6.94
N LEU A 818 -17.34 -12.21 6.60
CA LEU A 818 -17.23 -10.99 7.40
C LEU A 818 -17.88 -11.24 8.76
N LYS A 819 -17.08 -11.63 9.77
CA LYS A 819 -17.56 -11.97 11.12
C LYS A 819 -18.44 -10.86 11.73
N ASN A 820 -18.12 -9.60 11.46
CA ASN A 820 -18.93 -8.44 11.85
C ASN A 820 -18.99 -7.43 10.69
N LYS A 821 -20.09 -7.48 9.92
CA LYS A 821 -20.33 -6.56 8.80
C LYS A 821 -20.31 -5.11 9.25
N HIS A 822 -20.97 -4.78 10.36
CA HIS A 822 -21.04 -3.40 10.87
C HIS A 822 -19.64 -2.86 11.16
N THR A 823 -18.83 -3.57 11.96
CA THR A 823 -17.46 -3.11 12.29
C THR A 823 -16.60 -2.91 11.06
N TYR A 824 -16.66 -3.84 10.09
CA TYR A 824 -15.90 -3.72 8.85
C TYR A 824 -16.33 -2.48 8.05
N TRP A 825 -17.64 -2.29 7.82
CA TRP A 825 -18.14 -1.14 7.06
C TRP A 825 -17.93 0.19 7.78
N THR A 826 -18.01 0.21 9.13
CA THR A 826 -17.62 1.39 9.92
C THR A 826 -16.18 1.76 9.63
N HIS A 827 -15.25 0.81 9.69
CA HIS A 827 -13.84 1.07 9.38
C HIS A 827 -13.64 1.55 7.94
N TYR A 828 -14.22 0.83 6.97
CA TYR A 828 -14.11 1.15 5.54
C TYR A 828 -14.62 2.56 5.19
N LEU A 829 -15.79 2.94 5.71
CA LEU A 829 -16.44 4.22 5.40
C LEU A 829 -15.86 5.39 6.21
N VAL A 830 -15.63 5.18 7.51
CA VAL A 830 -15.32 6.26 8.47
C VAL A 830 -13.82 6.40 8.72
N GLY A 831 -13.04 5.32 8.58
CA GLY A 831 -11.62 5.26 8.92
C GLY A 831 -11.35 5.15 10.42
N GLU A 832 -10.14 4.72 10.78
CA GLU A 832 -9.67 4.62 12.17
C GLU A 832 -8.74 5.77 12.56
N LYS A 833 -8.68 6.10 13.87
CA LYS A 833 -7.66 6.99 14.47
C LYS A 833 -7.50 8.36 13.77
N GLY A 834 -8.59 8.91 13.23
CA GLY A 834 -8.58 10.18 12.52
C GLY A 834 -8.16 10.10 11.05
N LEU A 835 -8.03 8.91 10.47
CA LEU A 835 -7.94 8.72 9.02
C LEU A 835 -9.30 8.98 8.35
N LEU A 836 -9.28 9.12 7.02
CA LEU A 836 -10.42 9.61 6.26
C LEU A 836 -11.42 8.51 5.84
N GLY A 837 -11.00 7.24 5.83
CA GLY A 837 -11.80 6.13 5.30
C GLY A 837 -12.15 6.35 3.81
N PHE A 838 -13.38 6.04 3.44
CA PHE A 838 -13.86 6.18 2.05
C PHE A 838 -13.84 7.63 1.53
N ASP A 839 -13.81 8.64 2.40
CA ASP A 839 -13.69 10.04 1.97
C ASP A 839 -12.38 10.35 1.23
N THR A 840 -11.36 9.50 1.37
CA THR A 840 -10.16 9.57 0.53
C THR A 840 -10.48 9.48 -0.96
N MET A 841 -11.50 8.71 -1.35
CA MET A 841 -11.89 8.55 -2.75
C MET A 841 -12.48 9.82 -3.35
N ALA A 842 -13.01 10.74 -2.55
CA ALA A 842 -13.50 12.03 -3.04
C ALA A 842 -12.38 12.91 -3.64
N LEU A 843 -11.11 12.59 -3.36
CA LEU A 843 -9.95 13.23 -3.99
C LEU A 843 -9.63 12.70 -5.40
N SER A 844 -10.14 11.51 -5.74
CA SER A 844 -9.88 10.83 -7.00
C SER A 844 -10.76 11.38 -8.13
N ASP A 845 -10.12 11.78 -9.24
CA ASP A 845 -10.84 12.22 -10.43
C ASP A 845 -11.69 11.09 -11.03
N ASP A 846 -11.27 9.83 -10.87
CA ASP A 846 -12.01 8.67 -11.36
C ASP A 846 -13.32 8.47 -10.59
N TYR A 847 -13.30 8.68 -9.28
CA TYR A 847 -14.49 8.59 -8.43
C TYR A 847 -15.41 9.80 -8.62
N VAL A 848 -14.84 11.00 -8.75
CA VAL A 848 -15.60 12.22 -9.13
C VAL A 848 -16.31 12.02 -10.46
N ARG A 849 -15.65 11.40 -11.45
CA ARG A 849 -16.28 11.06 -12.73
C ARG A 849 -17.43 10.06 -12.57
N LEU A 850 -17.27 9.02 -11.74
CA LEU A 850 -18.37 8.08 -11.43
C LEU A 850 -19.59 8.82 -10.86
N MET A 851 -19.38 9.69 -9.87
CA MET A 851 -20.46 10.49 -9.28
C MET A 851 -21.11 11.43 -10.30
N GLU A 852 -20.33 12.02 -11.20
CA GLU A 852 -20.88 12.86 -12.26
C GLU A 852 -21.71 12.08 -13.28
N ASP A 853 -21.26 10.88 -13.68
CA ASP A 853 -22.01 10.01 -14.59
C ASP A 853 -23.32 9.53 -13.92
N GLN A 854 -23.29 9.20 -12.62
CA GLN A 854 -24.49 8.90 -11.83
C GLN A 854 -25.46 10.09 -11.76
N ARG A 855 -24.95 11.30 -11.51
CA ARG A 855 -25.76 12.53 -11.45
C ARG A 855 -26.47 12.80 -12.77
N LYS A 856 -25.76 12.67 -13.90
CA LYS A 856 -26.34 12.79 -15.25
C LYS A 856 -27.39 11.71 -15.51
N ALA A 857 -27.10 10.47 -15.12
CA ALA A 857 -27.99 9.34 -15.28
C ALA A 857 -29.30 9.47 -14.47
N LEU A 858 -29.24 10.05 -13.26
CA LEU A 858 -30.43 10.29 -12.43
C LEU A 858 -31.36 11.32 -13.07
N ALA A 859 -30.79 12.34 -13.73
CA ALA A 859 -31.52 13.44 -14.38
C ALA A 859 -32.55 14.06 -13.41
N PHE A 860 -32.04 14.71 -12.37
CA PHE A 860 -32.84 15.28 -11.30
C PHE A 860 -33.74 16.43 -11.75
N ASP A 861 -34.98 16.40 -11.26
CA ASP A 861 -35.90 17.53 -11.18
C ASP A 861 -35.90 18.09 -9.74
N PRO A 862 -35.97 19.42 -9.53
CA PRO A 862 -36.06 20.02 -8.20
C PRO A 862 -37.21 19.49 -7.33
N GLU A 863 -38.27 18.95 -7.92
CA GLU A 863 -39.41 18.38 -7.20
C GLU A 863 -39.21 16.91 -6.78
N ASP A 864 -38.18 16.23 -7.31
CA ASP A 864 -37.95 14.80 -7.06
C ASP A 864 -37.82 14.46 -5.57
N ARG A 865 -38.35 13.29 -5.17
CA ARG A 865 -38.08 12.64 -3.89
C ARG A 865 -36.99 11.60 -4.10
N PHE A 866 -35.82 11.83 -3.52
CA PHE A 866 -34.62 11.02 -3.75
C PHE A 866 -34.24 10.16 -2.55
N LEU A 867 -33.87 8.91 -2.83
CA LEU A 867 -33.25 7.98 -1.87
C LEU A 867 -31.84 7.61 -2.34
N ASP A 868 -30.85 7.87 -1.50
CA ASP A 868 -29.49 7.34 -1.62
C ASP A 868 -29.34 6.13 -0.71
N LEU A 869 -29.36 4.93 -1.29
CA LEU A 869 -29.35 3.65 -0.59
C LEU A 869 -27.92 3.09 -0.60
N GLY A 870 -27.28 3.04 0.56
CA GLY A 870 -25.83 2.88 0.70
C GLY A 870 -25.08 4.22 0.59
N GLY A 871 -25.70 5.32 1.04
CA GLY A 871 -25.16 6.68 0.87
C GLY A 871 -23.88 6.98 1.67
N GLY A 872 -23.49 6.09 2.60
CA GLY A 872 -22.26 6.17 3.38
C GLY A 872 -22.04 7.53 4.03
N THR A 873 -20.89 8.14 3.74
CA THR A 873 -20.47 9.46 4.26
C THR A 873 -21.00 10.64 3.45
N GLY A 874 -21.95 10.42 2.53
CA GLY A 874 -22.66 11.46 1.78
C GLY A 874 -21.88 12.07 0.61
N ASN A 875 -20.85 11.39 0.09
CA ASN A 875 -19.96 11.96 -0.93
C ASN A 875 -20.67 12.31 -2.25
N PHE A 876 -21.66 11.52 -2.66
CA PHE A 876 -22.44 11.80 -3.88
C PHE A 876 -23.22 13.13 -3.77
N ILE A 877 -23.93 13.35 -2.66
CA ILE A 877 -24.65 14.60 -2.44
C ILE A 877 -23.68 15.78 -2.29
N ALA A 878 -22.55 15.59 -1.59
CA ALA A 878 -21.53 16.62 -1.47
C ALA A 878 -20.99 17.05 -2.85
N HIS A 879 -20.78 16.10 -3.77
CA HIS A 879 -20.40 16.38 -5.16
C HIS A 879 -21.44 17.22 -5.90
N ILE A 880 -22.74 16.94 -5.74
CA ILE A 880 -23.82 17.75 -6.35
C ILE A 880 -23.78 19.19 -5.83
N LEU A 881 -23.64 19.36 -4.51
CA LEU A 881 -23.56 20.69 -3.88
C LEU A 881 -22.37 21.49 -4.40
N GLN A 882 -21.20 20.86 -4.46
CA GLN A 882 -19.96 21.50 -4.92
C GLN A 882 -19.98 21.84 -6.41
N SER A 883 -20.68 21.05 -7.22
CA SER A 883 -20.85 21.32 -8.66
C SER A 883 -21.97 22.31 -8.98
N GLY A 884 -22.75 22.77 -7.98
CA GLY A 884 -23.87 23.68 -8.17
C GLY A 884 -25.05 23.04 -8.91
N GLY A 885 -25.19 21.71 -8.85
CA GLY A 885 -26.28 20.98 -9.49
C GLY A 885 -27.63 21.18 -8.79
N PRO A 886 -28.77 20.92 -9.48
CA PRO A 886 -30.10 20.99 -8.86
C PRO A 886 -30.23 19.93 -7.75
N LEU A 887 -30.80 20.33 -6.61
CA LEU A 887 -31.08 19.44 -5.49
C LEU A 887 -32.56 19.00 -5.48
N PRO A 888 -32.84 17.69 -5.32
CA PRO A 888 -34.17 17.17 -5.09
C PRO A 888 -34.93 17.83 -3.94
N SER A 889 -36.26 17.78 -3.99
CA SER A 889 -37.15 18.40 -3.01
C SER A 889 -37.03 17.78 -1.61
N ARG A 890 -36.69 16.48 -1.59
CA ARG A 890 -36.44 15.69 -0.38
C ARG A 890 -35.30 14.71 -0.62
N LEU A 891 -34.39 14.65 0.35
CA LEU A 891 -33.22 13.77 0.35
C LEU A 891 -33.32 12.79 1.52
N VAL A 892 -33.27 11.50 1.23
CA VAL A 892 -33.15 10.45 2.24
C VAL A 892 -31.84 9.71 1.99
N LEU A 893 -30.95 9.68 2.97
CA LEU A 893 -29.73 8.87 2.96
C LEU A 893 -29.94 7.67 3.89
N ALA A 894 -29.68 6.49 3.37
CA ALA A 894 -29.80 5.24 4.10
C ALA A 894 -28.49 4.47 4.02
N ASP A 895 -28.02 3.95 5.14
CA ASP A 895 -26.81 3.13 5.21
C ASP A 895 -26.83 2.21 6.43
N LEU A 896 -26.07 1.12 6.39
CA LEU A 896 -25.90 0.21 7.53
C LEU A 896 -25.17 0.87 8.70
N VAL A 897 -24.29 1.85 8.42
CA VAL A 897 -23.37 2.44 9.41
C VAL A 897 -23.89 3.80 9.92
N PRO A 898 -24.39 3.89 11.16
CA PRO A 898 -24.89 5.14 11.72
C PRO A 898 -23.82 6.23 11.83
N GLU A 899 -22.56 5.88 12.09
CA GLU A 899 -21.46 6.84 12.19
C GLU A 899 -21.13 7.50 10.85
N ALA A 900 -21.27 6.76 9.74
CA ALA A 900 -21.09 7.29 8.39
C ALA A 900 -22.21 8.29 8.06
N LEU A 901 -23.45 7.96 8.43
CA LEU A 901 -24.61 8.84 8.27
C LEU A 901 -24.52 10.11 9.11
N ALA A 902 -24.01 10.02 10.35
CA ALA A 902 -23.76 11.19 11.19
C ALA A 902 -22.74 12.13 10.53
N ARG A 903 -21.62 11.57 10.04
CA ARG A 903 -20.63 12.33 9.26
C ARG A 903 -21.22 12.93 7.99
N ALA A 904 -22.07 12.20 7.28
CA ALA A 904 -22.76 12.70 6.09
C ALA A 904 -23.65 13.89 6.45
N PHE A 905 -24.45 13.78 7.51
CA PHE A 905 -25.33 14.86 7.95
C PHE A 905 -24.56 16.14 8.30
N ASP A 906 -23.48 16.03 9.08
CA ASP A 906 -22.64 17.17 9.44
C ASP A 906 -21.96 17.80 8.22
N LYS A 907 -21.38 16.95 7.35
CA LYS A 907 -20.71 17.38 6.11
C LYS A 907 -21.67 18.14 5.19
N LEU A 908 -22.84 17.57 4.91
CA LEU A 908 -23.82 18.13 3.97
C LEU A 908 -24.46 19.41 4.51
N THR A 909 -24.83 19.44 5.79
CA THR A 909 -25.44 20.63 6.39
C THR A 909 -24.44 21.77 6.64
N SER A 910 -23.13 21.47 6.67
CA SER A 910 -22.08 22.49 6.64
C SER A 910 -21.90 23.10 5.26
N LEU A 911 -22.09 22.33 4.19
CA LEU A 911 -22.00 22.83 2.81
C LEU A 911 -23.26 23.61 2.41
N GLU A 912 -24.43 23.13 2.82
CA GLU A 912 -25.73 23.75 2.52
C GLU A 912 -26.60 23.78 3.79
N PRO A 913 -26.58 24.89 4.57
CA PRO A 913 -27.32 25.01 5.82
C PRO A 913 -28.84 24.83 5.67
N SER A 914 -29.42 25.11 4.50
CA SER A 914 -30.86 24.93 4.28
C SER A 914 -31.31 23.46 4.36
N LEU A 915 -30.39 22.50 4.25
CA LEU A 915 -30.70 21.08 4.46
C LEU A 915 -31.13 20.75 5.88
N LYS A 916 -30.84 21.62 6.87
CA LYS A 916 -31.34 21.47 8.26
C LYS A 916 -32.85 21.73 8.37
N ASN A 917 -33.47 22.33 7.36
CA ASN A 917 -34.91 22.56 7.35
C ASN A 917 -35.65 21.23 7.48
N ALA A 918 -36.65 21.20 8.35
CA ALA A 918 -37.39 19.97 8.66
C ALA A 918 -37.93 19.31 7.38
N GLY A 919 -37.53 18.05 7.15
CA GLY A 919 -37.97 17.24 6.03
C GLY A 919 -37.21 17.40 4.72
N ARG A 920 -36.17 18.27 4.64
CA ARG A 920 -35.33 18.40 3.44
C ARG A 920 -34.26 17.32 3.34
N LEU A 921 -33.58 17.02 4.45
CA LEU A 921 -32.62 15.93 4.58
C LEU A 921 -33.04 15.00 5.72
N SER A 922 -32.99 13.69 5.48
CA SER A 922 -33.19 12.67 6.51
C SER A 922 -32.14 11.58 6.36
N VAL A 923 -31.59 11.12 7.49
CA VAL A 923 -30.66 9.99 7.54
C VAL A 923 -31.33 8.81 8.26
N LEU A 924 -31.12 7.60 7.77
CA LEU A 924 -31.72 6.38 8.35
C LEU A 924 -30.70 5.23 8.37
N GLY A 925 -30.33 4.78 9.58
CA GLY A 925 -29.57 3.55 9.75
C GLY A 925 -30.44 2.34 9.40
N LEU A 926 -30.07 1.59 8.36
CA LEU A 926 -30.80 0.40 7.91
C LEU A 926 -29.88 -0.60 7.20
N ASP A 927 -30.17 -1.89 7.38
CA ASP A 927 -29.58 -2.94 6.56
C ASP A 927 -30.40 -3.10 5.27
N VAL A 928 -29.75 -2.98 4.12
CA VAL A 928 -30.38 -3.12 2.80
C VAL A 928 -30.61 -4.59 2.45
N GLU A 929 -29.90 -5.49 3.13
CA GLU A 929 -30.04 -6.92 2.96
C GLU A 929 -31.33 -7.43 3.60
N LEU A 930 -32.20 -8.02 2.77
CA LEU A 930 -33.48 -8.54 3.21
C LEU A 930 -33.36 -9.90 3.91
N ASN A 931 -34.43 -10.29 4.61
CA ASN A 931 -34.51 -11.55 5.36
C ASN A 931 -34.14 -12.77 4.49
N ARG A 932 -33.20 -13.60 5.00
CA ARG A 932 -32.69 -14.82 4.34
C ARG A 932 -33.72 -15.93 4.14
N LEU A 933 -34.89 -15.82 4.74
CA LEU A 933 -36.00 -16.77 4.58
C LEU A 933 -36.89 -16.45 3.36
N ILE A 934 -36.66 -15.36 2.63
CA ILE A 934 -37.43 -15.02 1.42
C ILE A 934 -37.43 -16.17 0.40
N PRO A 935 -36.30 -16.80 0.03
CA PRO A 935 -36.29 -17.91 -0.93
C PRO A 935 -37.14 -19.10 -0.48
N ILE A 936 -37.14 -19.40 0.83
CA ILE A 936 -38.02 -20.43 1.42
C ILE A 936 -39.49 -20.05 1.23
N ARG A 937 -39.86 -18.81 1.56
CA ARG A 937 -41.24 -18.32 1.42
C ARG A 937 -41.72 -18.42 -0.04
N ARG A 938 -40.87 -18.03 -0.99
CA ARG A 938 -41.16 -18.08 -2.43
C ARG A 938 -41.29 -19.52 -2.94
N PHE A 939 -40.42 -20.44 -2.50
CA PHE A 939 -40.54 -21.86 -2.81
C PHE A 939 -41.85 -22.46 -2.28
N LEU A 940 -42.25 -22.11 -1.05
CA LEU A 940 -43.53 -22.53 -0.47
C LEU A 940 -44.73 -21.98 -1.25
N ALA A 941 -44.65 -20.72 -1.71
CA ALA A 941 -45.65 -20.08 -2.57
C ALA A 941 -45.70 -20.67 -3.99
N GLY A 942 -44.69 -21.46 -4.39
CA GLY A 942 -44.58 -22.02 -5.75
C GLY A 942 -44.01 -21.04 -6.77
N GLU A 943 -43.43 -19.92 -6.33
CA GLU A 943 -42.74 -18.96 -7.20
C GLU A 943 -41.38 -19.45 -7.67
N ILE A 944 -40.73 -20.33 -6.88
CA ILE A 944 -39.51 -21.03 -7.25
C ILE A 944 -39.88 -22.49 -7.52
N GLY A 945 -39.66 -22.93 -8.76
CA GLY A 945 -40.15 -24.22 -9.26
C GLY A 945 -39.18 -25.39 -9.02
N ARG A 946 -37.87 -25.15 -9.14
CA ARG A 946 -36.84 -26.19 -9.02
C ARG A 946 -36.00 -25.98 -7.76
N PHE A 947 -35.52 -27.08 -7.18
CA PHE A 947 -34.69 -27.03 -5.98
C PHE A 947 -33.27 -26.55 -6.32
N GLU A 948 -32.79 -26.79 -7.54
CA GLU A 948 -31.49 -26.28 -7.99
C GLU A 948 -31.41 -24.75 -8.01
N ASP A 949 -32.51 -24.05 -8.29
CA ASP A 949 -32.57 -22.57 -8.36
C ASP A 949 -32.33 -21.93 -6.97
N LEU A 950 -32.54 -22.68 -5.89
CA LEU A 950 -32.32 -22.22 -4.53
C LEU A 950 -30.84 -22.22 -4.13
N ALA A 951 -30.01 -22.91 -4.90
CA ALA A 951 -28.60 -23.07 -4.59
C ALA A 951 -27.88 -21.71 -4.54
N GLU A 952 -28.31 -20.72 -5.32
CA GLU A 952 -27.70 -19.38 -5.33
C GLU A 952 -28.32 -18.42 -4.31
N GLN A 953 -29.43 -18.80 -3.68
CA GLN A 953 -30.21 -17.94 -2.80
C GLN A 953 -30.13 -18.34 -1.32
N ILE A 954 -29.58 -19.51 -1.01
CA ILE A 954 -29.48 -20.05 0.35
C ILE A 954 -28.02 -20.29 0.71
N GLU A 955 -27.61 -19.70 1.83
CA GLU A 955 -26.23 -19.79 2.30
C GLU A 955 -25.90 -21.22 2.72
N ASN A 956 -24.70 -21.69 2.32
CA ASN A 956 -24.18 -23.04 2.55
C ASN A 956 -24.96 -24.19 1.88
N LEU A 957 -25.78 -23.91 0.84
CA LEU A 957 -26.37 -24.93 -0.02
C LEU A 957 -25.39 -25.32 -1.17
N PRO A 958 -24.77 -26.51 -1.13
CA PRO A 958 -23.82 -26.93 -2.17
C PRO A 958 -24.55 -27.20 -3.49
N LEU A 959 -23.96 -26.83 -4.64
CA LEU A 959 -24.60 -27.03 -5.94
C LEU A 959 -24.86 -28.52 -6.22
N GLN A 960 -23.88 -29.37 -5.91
CA GLN A 960 -23.99 -30.81 -6.10
C GLN A 960 -25.16 -31.42 -5.34
N SER A 961 -25.34 -31.02 -4.08
CA SER A 961 -26.47 -31.48 -3.29
C SER A 961 -27.78 -30.95 -3.84
N ALA A 962 -27.85 -29.70 -4.29
CA ALA A 962 -29.05 -29.14 -4.90
C ALA A 962 -29.45 -29.88 -6.19
N LEU A 963 -28.50 -30.14 -7.09
CA LEU A 963 -28.72 -30.91 -8.33
C LEU A 963 -29.19 -32.34 -8.05
N ARG A 964 -28.59 -33.03 -7.08
CA ARG A 964 -29.00 -34.40 -6.69
C ARG A 964 -30.40 -34.43 -6.08
N ILE A 965 -30.73 -33.44 -5.25
CA ILE A 965 -32.07 -33.30 -4.65
C ILE A 965 -33.11 -33.02 -5.75
N ASP A 966 -32.80 -32.17 -6.71
CA ASP A 966 -33.67 -31.85 -7.84
C ASP A 966 -33.86 -33.08 -8.77
N ALA A 967 -32.80 -33.83 -9.05
CA ALA A 967 -32.88 -35.06 -9.85
C ALA A 967 -33.71 -36.17 -9.19
N ALA A 968 -33.72 -36.24 -7.85
CA ALA A 968 -34.46 -37.23 -7.08
C ALA A 968 -35.85 -36.71 -6.62
N TYR A 969 -36.35 -35.63 -7.22
CA TYR A 969 -37.60 -35.00 -6.80
C TYR A 969 -38.81 -35.93 -6.99
N SER A 970 -39.64 -36.05 -5.95
CA SER A 970 -40.79 -36.95 -5.92
C SER A 970 -41.94 -36.34 -5.11
N PRO A 971 -43.20 -36.82 -5.24
CA PRO A 971 -44.32 -36.31 -4.44
C PRO A 971 -44.08 -36.40 -2.93
N ARG A 972 -43.35 -37.43 -2.48
CA ARG A 972 -42.93 -37.58 -1.07
C ARG A 972 -41.93 -36.50 -0.68
N LEU A 973 -40.86 -36.33 -1.47
CA LEU A 973 -39.86 -35.30 -1.21
C LEU A 973 -40.44 -33.88 -1.27
N HIS A 974 -41.36 -33.63 -2.19
CA HIS A 974 -42.08 -32.36 -2.32
C HIS A 974 -42.77 -31.94 -1.02
N ARG A 975 -43.54 -32.85 -0.39
CA ARG A 975 -44.20 -32.57 0.88
C ARG A 975 -43.21 -32.34 2.02
N ILE A 976 -42.12 -33.13 2.07
CA ILE A 976 -41.04 -32.95 3.05
C ILE A 976 -40.42 -31.55 2.90
N LEU A 977 -40.03 -31.15 1.69
CA LEU A 977 -39.44 -29.82 1.45
C LEU A 977 -40.43 -28.67 1.76
N ARG A 978 -41.74 -28.94 1.71
CA ARG A 978 -42.80 -27.99 2.10
C ARG A 978 -43.22 -28.05 3.58
N GLY A 979 -42.48 -28.79 4.41
CA GLY A 979 -42.62 -28.75 5.85
C GLY A 979 -43.41 -29.90 6.48
N GLU A 980 -43.71 -30.98 5.73
CA GLU A 980 -44.23 -32.22 6.32
C GLU A 980 -43.29 -32.73 7.43
N GLU A 981 -43.84 -33.19 8.55
CA GLU A 981 -43.03 -33.63 9.69
C GLU A 981 -42.16 -34.85 9.34
N ILE A 982 -40.89 -34.82 9.72
CA ILE A 982 -39.97 -35.93 9.47
C ILE A 982 -40.22 -37.02 10.51
N THR A 983 -41.05 -38.00 10.14
CA THR A 983 -41.31 -39.21 10.94
C THR A 983 -40.18 -40.24 10.82
N PRO A 984 -40.12 -41.29 11.67
CA PRO A 984 -39.15 -42.38 11.52
C PRO A 984 -39.21 -43.11 10.17
N GLU A 985 -40.36 -43.09 9.50
CA GLU A 985 -40.51 -43.63 8.16
C GLU A 985 -39.88 -42.72 7.10
N THR A 986 -40.14 -41.41 7.19
CA THR A 986 -39.52 -40.39 6.34
C THR A 986 -38.00 -40.37 6.51
N GLU A 987 -37.50 -40.50 7.74
CA GLU A 987 -36.07 -40.58 8.03
C GLU A 987 -35.41 -41.79 7.36
N ARG A 988 -36.07 -42.96 7.35
CA ARG A 988 -35.58 -44.16 6.63
C ARG A 988 -35.53 -43.93 5.12
N PHE A 989 -36.56 -43.31 4.55
CA PHE A 989 -36.58 -42.92 3.14
C PHE A 989 -35.43 -41.98 2.77
N LEU A 990 -35.16 -40.95 3.58
CA LEU A 990 -34.05 -40.02 3.31
C LEU A 990 -32.71 -40.74 3.35
N LYS A 991 -32.47 -41.62 4.33
CA LYS A 991 -31.22 -42.38 4.46
C LYS A 991 -31.00 -43.42 3.36
N SER A 992 -32.07 -43.98 2.79
CA SER A 992 -31.95 -44.94 1.69
C SER A 992 -31.78 -44.29 0.32
N THR A 993 -32.18 -43.02 0.19
CA THR A 993 -32.25 -42.32 -1.11
C THR A 993 -31.11 -41.32 -1.29
N PHE A 994 -30.62 -40.71 -0.21
CA PHE A 994 -29.67 -39.61 -0.23
C PHE A 994 -28.43 -39.92 0.62
N GLU A 995 -27.28 -39.36 0.23
CA GLU A 995 -26.09 -39.39 1.09
C GLU A 995 -26.29 -38.45 2.30
N LEU A 996 -25.39 -38.55 3.28
CA LEU A 996 -25.48 -37.79 4.53
C LEU A 996 -25.50 -36.27 4.30
N ALA A 997 -24.83 -35.78 3.26
CA ALA A 997 -24.78 -34.35 2.94
C ALA A 997 -26.15 -33.83 2.49
N GLU A 998 -26.78 -34.46 1.50
CA GLU A 998 -28.11 -34.12 0.99
C GLU A 998 -29.18 -34.32 2.06
N GLY A 999 -29.10 -35.42 2.82
CA GLY A 999 -30.03 -35.67 3.93
C GLY A 999 -30.03 -34.55 4.98
N ARG A 1000 -28.85 -33.98 5.28
CA ARG A 1000 -28.73 -32.82 6.19
C ARG A 1000 -29.31 -31.54 5.57
N VAL A 1001 -29.06 -31.29 4.29
CA VAL A 1001 -29.63 -30.16 3.54
C VAL A 1001 -31.16 -30.23 3.55
N ILE A 1002 -31.75 -31.37 3.17
CA ILE A 1002 -33.20 -31.57 3.13
C ILE A 1002 -33.82 -31.33 4.51
N ARG A 1003 -33.17 -31.81 5.58
CA ARG A 1003 -33.66 -31.65 6.95
C ARG A 1003 -33.64 -30.18 7.39
N ASP A 1004 -32.54 -29.47 7.17
CA ASP A 1004 -32.47 -28.04 7.50
C ASP A 1004 -33.46 -27.22 6.68
N PHE A 1005 -33.63 -27.55 5.40
CA PHE A 1005 -34.61 -26.92 4.53
C PHE A 1005 -36.04 -27.14 5.04
N ASN A 1006 -36.39 -28.37 5.44
CA ASN A 1006 -37.67 -28.70 6.06
C ASN A 1006 -37.91 -27.89 7.34
N LEU A 1007 -36.90 -27.78 8.20
CA LEU A 1007 -36.98 -26.96 9.41
C LEU A 1007 -37.23 -25.48 9.08
N ALA A 1008 -36.52 -24.93 8.10
CA ALA A 1008 -36.70 -23.56 7.62
C ALA A 1008 -38.11 -23.37 7.03
N ALA A 1009 -38.60 -24.31 6.22
CA ALA A 1009 -39.95 -24.30 5.66
C ALA A 1009 -41.03 -24.30 6.75
N ARG A 1010 -40.92 -25.20 7.74
CA ARG A 1010 -41.84 -25.27 8.89
C ARG A 1010 -41.80 -23.98 9.70
N TRP A 1011 -40.61 -23.43 9.91
CA TRP A 1011 -40.46 -22.17 10.62
C TRP A 1011 -41.04 -21.00 9.82
N THR A 1012 -40.79 -20.85 8.53
CA THR A 1012 -41.39 -19.79 7.71
C THR A 1012 -42.92 -19.91 7.64
N ALA A 1013 -43.46 -21.13 7.63
CA ALA A 1013 -44.89 -21.41 7.58
C ALA A 1013 -45.62 -21.32 8.94
N GLY A 1014 -44.93 -21.02 10.05
CA GLY A 1014 -45.55 -20.97 11.37
C GLY A 1014 -45.87 -22.34 12.00
N LEU A 1015 -45.36 -23.44 11.43
CA LEU A 1015 -45.61 -24.82 11.87
C LEU A 1015 -44.65 -25.31 12.96
N ALA A 1016 -43.60 -24.56 13.25
CA ALA A 1016 -42.63 -24.86 14.31
C ALA A 1016 -42.72 -23.84 15.45
N PRO A 1017 -42.65 -24.28 16.73
CA PRO A 1017 -42.89 -23.43 17.91
C PRO A 1017 -41.69 -22.56 18.33
N GLY A 1018 -40.48 -22.80 17.79
CA GLY A 1018 -39.28 -22.03 18.12
C GLY A 1018 -38.25 -22.00 16.98
N HIS A 1019 -37.32 -21.04 17.04
CA HIS A 1019 -36.31 -20.84 16.00
C HIS A 1019 -35.47 -22.12 15.83
N PRO A 1020 -35.46 -22.73 14.64
CA PRO A 1020 -34.74 -23.98 14.42
C PRO A 1020 -33.22 -23.76 14.49
N ALA A 1021 -32.51 -24.77 14.98
CA ALA A 1021 -31.05 -24.86 14.87
C ALA A 1021 -30.70 -25.61 13.58
N PHE A 1022 -30.02 -24.95 12.66
CA PHE A 1022 -29.57 -25.52 11.40
C PHE A 1022 -28.18 -26.14 11.53
N ARG A 1023 -27.92 -27.24 10.83
CA ARG A 1023 -26.63 -27.96 10.88
C ARG A 1023 -25.71 -27.66 9.69
N LYS A 1024 -26.29 -27.32 8.55
CA LYS A 1024 -25.65 -27.17 7.25
C LYS A 1024 -26.05 -25.86 6.58
N LEU A 1025 -27.35 -25.56 6.49
CA LEU A 1025 -27.84 -24.32 5.88
C LEU A 1025 -27.73 -23.15 6.87
N ALA A 1026 -27.56 -21.92 6.37
CA ALA A 1026 -27.54 -20.72 7.20
C ALA A 1026 -28.64 -19.73 6.79
N PHE A 1027 -29.37 -19.24 7.80
CA PHE A 1027 -30.39 -18.21 7.67
C PHE A 1027 -30.15 -17.17 8.78
N PRO A 1028 -29.12 -16.32 8.67
CA PRO A 1028 -28.88 -15.28 9.67
C PRO A 1028 -30.10 -14.34 9.79
N GLY A 1029 -30.42 -13.94 11.02
CA GLY A 1029 -31.59 -13.13 11.37
C GLY A 1029 -32.76 -13.92 11.97
N GLY A 1030 -33.68 -13.22 12.62
CA GLY A 1030 -34.90 -13.80 13.23
C GLY A 1030 -36.12 -13.66 12.31
N ARG A 1031 -37.31 -14.10 12.76
CA ARG A 1031 -38.56 -13.79 12.03
C ARG A 1031 -38.88 -12.30 12.07
N GLU A 1032 -38.37 -11.59 13.09
CA GLU A 1032 -38.49 -10.15 13.25
C GLU A 1032 -37.66 -9.33 12.26
N THR A 1033 -36.68 -9.94 11.57
CA THR A 1033 -35.94 -9.27 10.51
C THR A 1033 -36.89 -8.99 9.33
N ALA A 1034 -36.99 -7.72 8.94
CA ALA A 1034 -38.02 -7.28 8.01
C ALA A 1034 -37.87 -7.93 6.62
N PHE A 1035 -38.99 -8.42 6.08
CA PHE A 1035 -39.08 -8.89 4.69
C PHE A 1035 -39.12 -7.75 3.67
N PHE A 1036 -39.27 -6.51 4.15
CA PHE A 1036 -39.41 -5.29 3.36
C PHE A 1036 -38.62 -4.17 4.04
N LEU A 1037 -38.10 -3.23 3.25
CA LEU A 1037 -37.50 -2.00 3.75
C LEU A 1037 -38.59 -1.10 4.37
N PRO A 1038 -38.25 -0.25 5.36
CA PRO A 1038 -39.20 0.52 6.18
C PRO A 1038 -39.77 1.76 5.44
N PHE A 1039 -40.11 1.60 4.17
CA PHE A 1039 -40.64 2.64 3.31
C PHE A 1039 -41.98 2.20 2.72
N LYS A 1040 -42.89 3.18 2.53
CA LYS A 1040 -44.12 2.95 1.78
C LYS A 1040 -43.79 2.70 0.31
N GLU A 1041 -44.69 1.99 -0.37
CA GLU A 1041 -44.61 1.83 -1.82
C GLU A 1041 -44.67 3.19 -2.53
N GLU A 1042 -44.05 3.28 -3.71
CA GLU A 1042 -44.08 4.46 -4.59
C GLU A 1042 -43.66 5.79 -3.91
N ARG A 1043 -42.78 5.68 -2.90
CA ARG A 1043 -42.35 6.81 -2.07
C ARG A 1043 -41.31 7.70 -2.77
N PHE A 1044 -40.52 7.16 -3.68
CA PHE A 1044 -39.37 7.84 -4.28
C PHE A 1044 -39.49 7.90 -5.80
N ASP A 1045 -39.08 9.03 -6.40
CA ASP A 1045 -39.05 9.21 -7.84
C ASP A 1045 -37.72 8.73 -8.43
N LYS A 1046 -36.65 8.86 -7.63
CA LYS A 1046 -35.27 8.50 -7.99
C LYS A 1046 -34.62 7.74 -6.85
N ILE A 1047 -33.93 6.65 -7.17
CA ILE A 1047 -33.15 5.87 -6.20
C ILE A 1047 -31.74 5.68 -6.74
N LEU A 1048 -30.73 5.95 -5.91
CA LEU A 1048 -29.33 5.62 -6.18
C LEU A 1048 -28.89 4.43 -5.32
N MET A 1049 -28.18 3.49 -5.93
CA MET A 1049 -27.44 2.42 -5.27
C MET A 1049 -25.98 2.46 -5.75
N SER A 1050 -25.15 3.32 -5.15
CA SER A 1050 -23.77 3.50 -5.58
C SER A 1050 -22.85 2.44 -4.96
N LEU A 1051 -22.28 1.56 -5.79
CA LEU A 1051 -21.31 0.52 -5.42
C LEU A 1051 -21.76 -0.41 -4.27
N VAL A 1052 -23.06 -0.53 -3.98
CA VAL A 1052 -23.57 -1.30 -2.82
C VAL A 1052 -24.11 -2.68 -3.19
N LEU A 1053 -24.66 -2.85 -4.41
CA LEU A 1053 -25.40 -4.05 -4.80
C LEU A 1053 -24.55 -5.32 -4.68
N SER A 1054 -23.26 -5.22 -5.00
CA SER A 1054 -22.31 -6.33 -4.92
C SER A 1054 -22.24 -6.93 -3.53
N TYR A 1055 -22.39 -6.15 -2.47
CA TYR A 1055 -22.20 -6.62 -1.09
C TYR A 1055 -23.46 -7.23 -0.46
N ILE A 1056 -24.53 -7.34 -1.24
CA ILE A 1056 -25.80 -7.96 -0.85
C ILE A 1056 -25.79 -9.40 -1.36
N PHE A 1057 -26.02 -10.37 -0.48
CA PHE A 1057 -25.96 -11.78 -0.85
C PHE A 1057 -27.14 -12.23 -1.72
N ASN A 1058 -28.34 -11.67 -1.55
CA ASN A 1058 -29.46 -11.90 -2.46
C ASN A 1058 -29.88 -10.60 -3.17
N PRO A 1059 -29.13 -10.17 -4.19
CA PRO A 1059 -29.32 -8.88 -4.85
C PRO A 1059 -30.68 -8.79 -5.56
N VAL A 1060 -31.21 -9.91 -6.09
CA VAL A 1060 -32.50 -9.91 -6.80
C VAL A 1060 -33.65 -9.53 -5.87
N GLU A 1061 -33.69 -10.08 -4.66
CA GLU A 1061 -34.76 -9.74 -3.71
C GLU A 1061 -34.69 -8.29 -3.27
N THR A 1062 -33.49 -7.75 -3.04
CA THR A 1062 -33.33 -6.30 -2.78
C THR A 1062 -33.81 -5.47 -3.98
N LEU A 1063 -33.46 -5.85 -5.21
CA LEU A 1063 -33.90 -5.12 -6.41
C LEU A 1063 -35.42 -5.16 -6.61
N ARG A 1064 -36.10 -6.26 -6.25
CA ARG A 1064 -37.58 -6.33 -6.22
C ARG A 1064 -38.16 -5.37 -5.20
N GLU A 1065 -37.55 -5.28 -4.03
CA GLU A 1065 -37.99 -4.37 -2.99
C GLU A 1065 -37.75 -2.90 -3.37
N VAL A 1066 -36.60 -2.57 -3.96
CA VAL A 1066 -36.32 -1.23 -4.51
C VAL A 1066 -37.35 -0.85 -5.57
N ARG A 1067 -37.80 -1.81 -6.39
CA ARG A 1067 -38.87 -1.57 -7.38
C ARG A 1067 -40.19 -1.21 -6.71
N ARG A 1068 -40.53 -1.83 -5.57
CA ARG A 1068 -41.74 -1.46 -4.80
C ARG A 1068 -41.69 -0.01 -4.30
N LEU A 1069 -40.49 0.48 -3.95
CA LEU A 1069 -40.32 1.82 -3.41
C LEU A 1069 -40.39 2.93 -4.45
N ILE A 1070 -40.16 2.60 -5.72
CA ILE A 1070 -40.07 3.57 -6.79
C ILE A 1070 -41.45 3.88 -7.37
N ALA A 1071 -41.75 5.16 -7.54
CA ALA A 1071 -43.00 5.61 -8.15
C ALA A 1071 -43.06 5.23 -9.64
N PRO A 1072 -44.26 5.09 -10.23
CA PRO A 1072 -44.44 4.88 -11.66
C PRO A 1072 -43.71 5.95 -12.48
N GLY A 1073 -42.93 5.53 -13.48
CA GLY A 1073 -42.08 6.43 -14.28
C GLY A 1073 -40.78 6.87 -13.61
N GLY A 1074 -40.56 6.50 -12.35
CA GLY A 1074 -39.32 6.72 -11.61
C GLY A 1074 -38.13 5.93 -12.17
N ARG A 1075 -36.94 6.22 -11.65
CA ARG A 1075 -35.67 5.68 -12.17
C ARG A 1075 -34.73 5.20 -11.07
N LEU A 1076 -34.25 3.97 -11.21
CA LEU A 1076 -33.14 3.43 -10.45
C LEU A 1076 -31.84 3.71 -11.20
N VAL A 1077 -30.87 4.28 -10.50
CA VAL A 1077 -29.48 4.31 -10.95
C VAL A 1077 -28.66 3.49 -9.96
N LEU A 1078 -27.89 2.54 -10.47
CA LEU A 1078 -26.97 1.75 -9.65
C LEU A 1078 -25.58 1.80 -10.25
N SER A 1079 -24.55 1.54 -9.44
CA SER A 1079 -23.22 1.28 -9.93
C SER A 1079 -22.64 0.01 -9.32
N SER A 1080 -21.78 -0.64 -10.10
CA SER A 1080 -21.06 -1.84 -9.70
C SER A 1080 -19.62 -1.74 -10.17
N MET A 1081 -18.70 -2.29 -9.38
CA MET A 1081 -17.36 -2.60 -9.86
C MET A 1081 -17.45 -3.65 -10.97
N ARG A 1082 -16.54 -3.59 -11.94
CA ARG A 1082 -16.37 -4.67 -12.91
C ARG A 1082 -15.66 -5.88 -12.26
N PRO A 1083 -15.88 -7.10 -12.76
CA PRO A 1083 -14.96 -8.21 -12.49
C PRO A 1083 -13.54 -7.82 -12.89
N ASP A 1084 -12.56 -8.28 -12.11
CA ASP A 1084 -11.14 -7.92 -12.27
C ASP A 1084 -10.84 -6.42 -12.24
N THR A 1085 -11.62 -5.64 -11.48
CA THR A 1085 -11.30 -4.23 -11.24
C THR A 1085 -9.84 -4.07 -10.78
N ASP A 1086 -9.15 -3.11 -11.39
CA ASP A 1086 -7.75 -2.84 -11.17
C ASP A 1086 -7.58 -1.54 -10.38
N ALA A 1087 -7.17 -1.68 -9.12
CA ALA A 1087 -6.84 -0.56 -8.25
C ALA A 1087 -5.56 0.17 -8.69
N SER A 1088 -4.68 -0.46 -9.48
CA SER A 1088 -3.35 0.09 -9.78
C SER A 1088 -3.42 1.48 -10.39
N GLY A 1089 -4.28 1.68 -11.41
CA GLY A 1089 -4.38 2.96 -12.10
C GLY A 1089 -5.00 4.05 -11.25
N LEU A 1090 -6.11 3.75 -10.57
CA LEU A 1090 -6.84 4.72 -9.76
C LEU A 1090 -5.98 5.26 -8.61
N PHE A 1091 -5.33 4.38 -7.86
CA PHE A 1091 -4.53 4.78 -6.71
C PHE A 1091 -3.21 5.41 -7.10
N THR A 1092 -2.59 4.97 -8.21
CA THR A 1092 -1.36 5.60 -8.72
C THR A 1092 -1.62 7.03 -9.16
N ARG A 1093 -2.70 7.29 -9.93
CA ARG A 1093 -3.06 8.65 -10.35
C ARG A 1093 -3.39 9.55 -9.17
N LEU A 1094 -4.11 9.02 -8.17
CA LEU A 1094 -4.42 9.77 -6.95
C LEU A 1094 -3.14 10.10 -6.16
N LEU A 1095 -2.19 9.17 -6.05
CA LEU A 1095 -0.90 9.40 -5.41
C LEU A 1095 -0.14 10.53 -6.11
N GLU A 1096 0.03 10.43 -7.43
CA GLU A 1096 0.71 11.44 -8.25
C GLU A 1096 0.05 12.82 -8.11
N LYS A 1097 -1.28 12.88 -8.06
CA LYS A 1097 -2.04 14.12 -7.83
C LYS A 1097 -1.73 14.75 -6.47
N ILE A 1098 -1.71 13.95 -5.41
CA ILE A 1098 -1.43 14.44 -4.04
C ILE A 1098 0.03 14.86 -3.89
N GLU A 1099 0.96 14.10 -4.47
CA GLU A 1099 2.38 14.46 -4.46
C GLU A 1099 2.62 15.79 -5.19
N ALA A 1100 2.00 15.98 -6.36
CA ALA A 1100 2.16 17.19 -7.17
C ALA A 1100 1.47 18.45 -6.62
N ALA A 1101 0.34 18.31 -5.92
CA ALA A 1101 -0.42 19.46 -5.40
C ALA A 1101 0.26 20.10 -4.18
N PRO A 1102 0.31 21.44 -4.04
CA PRO A 1102 0.77 22.05 -2.79
C PRO A 1102 -0.24 21.80 -1.64
N GLU A 1103 0.22 21.74 -0.38
CA GLU A 1103 -0.63 21.30 0.75
C GLU A 1103 -1.89 22.16 0.94
N ASP A 1104 -1.79 23.46 0.67
CA ASP A 1104 -2.88 24.44 0.77
C ASP A 1104 -3.91 24.34 -0.37
N ALA A 1105 -3.57 23.68 -1.47
CA ALA A 1105 -4.48 23.44 -2.59
C ALA A 1105 -5.28 22.13 -2.48
N LEU A 1106 -5.00 21.29 -1.48
CA LEU A 1106 -5.74 20.05 -1.28
C LEU A 1106 -7.11 20.34 -0.65
N PRO A 1107 -8.21 19.75 -1.16
CA PRO A 1107 -9.56 20.06 -0.71
C PRO A 1107 -9.89 19.47 0.67
N ILE A 1108 -9.07 18.57 1.19
CA ILE A 1108 -9.21 18.01 2.54
C ILE A 1108 -8.15 18.63 3.46
N PRO A 1109 -8.54 19.23 4.60
CA PRO A 1109 -7.59 19.89 5.50
C PRO A 1109 -6.73 18.87 6.25
N GLY A 1110 -5.43 19.14 6.29
CA GLY A 1110 -4.45 18.36 7.05
C GLY A 1110 -3.12 18.22 6.33
N PRO A 1111 -2.10 17.65 6.99
CA PRO A 1111 -0.82 17.38 6.35
C PRO A 1111 -0.96 16.29 5.28
N LYS A 1112 -0.17 16.36 4.22
CA LYS A 1112 -0.15 15.33 3.16
C LYS A 1112 0.07 13.92 3.70
N SER A 1113 0.92 13.78 4.71
CA SER A 1113 1.23 12.50 5.35
C SER A 1113 -0.03 11.76 5.85
N ARG A 1114 -1.01 12.48 6.42
CA ARG A 1114 -2.29 11.91 6.86
C ARG A 1114 -3.13 11.41 5.69
N ILE A 1115 -3.11 12.13 4.55
CA ILE A 1115 -3.86 11.75 3.35
C ILE A 1115 -3.23 10.48 2.74
N LEU A 1116 -1.90 10.44 2.62
CA LEU A 1116 -1.17 9.26 2.14
C LEU A 1116 -1.39 8.05 3.06
N GLU A 1117 -1.39 8.24 4.37
CA GLU A 1117 -1.72 7.17 5.33
C GLU A 1117 -3.18 6.70 5.18
N SER A 1118 -4.12 7.63 4.99
CA SER A 1118 -5.53 7.29 4.74
C SER A 1118 -5.68 6.50 3.44
N MET A 1119 -4.97 6.87 2.38
CA MET A 1119 -4.93 6.12 1.11
C MET A 1119 -4.40 4.70 1.30
N ARG A 1120 -3.30 4.52 2.04
CA ARG A 1120 -2.75 3.19 2.32
C ARG A 1120 -3.74 2.33 3.08
N SER A 1121 -4.36 2.88 4.12
CA SER A 1121 -5.40 2.17 4.90
C SER A 1121 -6.55 1.77 3.99
N PHE A 1122 -7.07 2.71 3.21
CA PHE A 1122 -8.20 2.48 2.33
C PHE A 1122 -7.91 1.46 1.22
N LEU A 1123 -6.72 1.50 0.60
CA LEU A 1123 -6.32 0.52 -0.41
C LEU A 1123 -6.24 -0.89 0.19
N ASN A 1124 -5.76 -1.03 1.42
CA ASN A 1124 -5.74 -2.31 2.12
C ASN A 1124 -7.16 -2.84 2.37
N ASP A 1125 -8.08 -1.97 2.82
CA ASP A 1125 -9.46 -2.36 3.06
C ASP A 1125 -10.18 -2.73 1.75
N ALA A 1126 -9.97 -1.95 0.67
CA ALA A 1126 -10.51 -2.23 -0.65
C ALA A 1126 -9.99 -3.55 -1.23
N GLN A 1127 -8.72 -3.89 -1.00
CA GLN A 1127 -8.16 -5.16 -1.44
C GLN A 1127 -8.70 -6.35 -0.63
N ALA A 1128 -9.00 -6.17 0.66
CA ALA A 1128 -9.71 -7.18 1.44
C ALA A 1128 -11.10 -7.49 0.86
N LEU A 1129 -11.78 -6.51 0.25
CA LEU A 1129 -13.04 -6.76 -0.47
C LEU A 1129 -12.82 -7.64 -1.70
N VAL A 1130 -11.77 -7.39 -2.48
CA VAL A 1130 -11.43 -8.23 -3.64
C VAL A 1130 -11.16 -9.67 -3.20
N ASP A 1131 -10.48 -9.87 -2.07
CA ASP A 1131 -10.22 -11.21 -1.55
C ASP A 1131 -11.50 -11.93 -1.07
N LEU A 1132 -12.50 -11.19 -0.57
CA LEU A 1132 -13.81 -11.74 -0.22
C LEU A 1132 -14.64 -12.07 -1.47
N GLU A 1133 -14.55 -11.26 -2.53
CA GLU A 1133 -15.16 -11.58 -3.83
C GLU A 1133 -14.53 -12.83 -4.45
N GLU A 1134 -13.20 -12.96 -4.37
CA GLU A 1134 -12.46 -14.15 -4.81
C GLU A 1134 -12.90 -15.41 -4.05
N ALA A 1135 -13.12 -15.29 -2.74
CA ALA A 1135 -13.68 -16.35 -1.91
C ALA A 1135 -15.18 -16.61 -2.20
N GLY A 1136 -15.82 -15.78 -3.02
CA GLY A 1136 -17.22 -15.85 -3.40
C GLY A 1136 -18.18 -15.45 -2.28
N THR A 1137 -17.73 -14.64 -1.32
CA THR A 1137 -18.58 -14.04 -0.27
C THR A 1137 -19.58 -13.05 -0.88
N PHE A 1138 -19.18 -12.39 -1.96
CA PHE A 1138 -20.01 -11.55 -2.81
C PHE A 1138 -19.51 -11.59 -4.27
N ASP A 1139 -20.23 -10.93 -5.18
CA ASP A 1139 -19.90 -10.88 -6.60
C ASP A 1139 -19.73 -9.45 -7.12
N PHE A 1140 -18.71 -9.22 -7.94
CA PHE A 1140 -18.68 -8.11 -8.88
C PHE A 1140 -19.32 -8.55 -10.20
N PHE A 1141 -20.17 -7.70 -10.76
CA PHE A 1141 -21.05 -8.10 -11.85
C PHE A 1141 -20.55 -7.59 -13.20
N ASP A 1142 -20.45 -8.50 -14.17
CA ASP A 1142 -20.36 -8.12 -15.58
C ASP A 1142 -21.71 -7.55 -16.07
N PRO A 1143 -21.72 -6.77 -17.17
CA PRO A 1143 -22.96 -6.18 -17.72
C PRO A 1143 -24.07 -7.20 -17.98
N GLY A 1144 -23.74 -8.38 -18.53
CA GLY A 1144 -24.73 -9.41 -18.81
C GLY A 1144 -25.36 -9.99 -17.54
N LYS A 1145 -24.58 -10.19 -16.46
CA LYS A 1145 -25.11 -10.59 -15.15
C LYS A 1145 -26.01 -9.52 -14.55
N LEU A 1146 -25.65 -8.23 -14.66
CA LEU A 1146 -26.50 -7.13 -14.19
C LEU A 1146 -27.84 -7.08 -14.92
N GLU A 1147 -27.85 -7.24 -16.25
CA GLU A 1147 -29.08 -7.29 -17.06
C GLU A 1147 -29.99 -8.44 -16.64
N LEU A 1148 -29.43 -9.63 -16.41
CA LEU A 1148 -30.18 -10.79 -15.92
C LEU A 1148 -30.80 -10.54 -14.55
N LEU A 1149 -30.02 -10.04 -13.58
CA LEU A 1149 -30.52 -9.72 -12.23
C LEU A 1149 -31.64 -8.67 -12.26
N LEU A 1150 -31.47 -7.61 -13.03
CA LEU A 1150 -32.48 -6.55 -13.21
C LEU A 1150 -33.73 -7.08 -13.90
N GLY A 1151 -33.58 -7.89 -14.95
CA GLY A 1151 -34.68 -8.53 -15.65
C GLY A 1151 -35.50 -9.45 -14.74
N GLU A 1152 -34.83 -10.27 -13.93
CA GLU A 1152 -35.47 -11.18 -12.97
C GLU A 1152 -36.20 -10.44 -11.83
N ALA A 1153 -35.70 -9.27 -11.45
CA ALA A 1153 -36.34 -8.39 -10.48
C ALA A 1153 -37.49 -7.53 -11.10
N GLY A 1154 -37.71 -7.64 -12.41
CA GLY A 1154 -38.79 -6.95 -13.11
C GLY A 1154 -38.50 -5.49 -13.45
N TRP A 1155 -37.23 -5.17 -13.73
CA TRP A 1155 -36.84 -3.90 -14.32
C TRP A 1155 -36.79 -3.99 -15.85
N THR A 1156 -37.01 -2.87 -16.53
CA THR A 1156 -36.94 -2.71 -18.00
C THR A 1156 -36.12 -1.47 -18.37
N GLN A 1157 -35.73 -1.37 -19.65
CA GLN A 1157 -34.94 -0.25 -20.19
C GLN A 1157 -33.60 -0.06 -19.45
N VAL A 1158 -32.76 -1.09 -19.52
CA VAL A 1158 -31.43 -1.09 -18.90
C VAL A 1158 -30.44 -0.40 -19.84
N GLU A 1159 -29.87 0.71 -19.38
CA GLU A 1159 -28.72 1.37 -20.04
C GLU A 1159 -27.49 1.16 -19.16
N ILE A 1160 -26.39 0.65 -19.73
CA ILE A 1160 -25.14 0.39 -19.01
C ILE A 1160 -24.03 1.27 -19.59
N LEU A 1161 -23.47 2.13 -18.76
CA LEU A 1161 -22.45 3.10 -19.10
C LEU A 1161 -21.12 2.73 -18.41
N PRO A 1162 -20.04 2.44 -19.15
CA PRO A 1162 -18.72 2.27 -18.56
C PRO A 1162 -18.27 3.56 -17.85
N SER A 1163 -17.84 3.45 -16.60
CA SER A 1163 -17.44 4.60 -15.78
C SER A 1163 -16.34 4.21 -14.78
N PHE A 1164 -16.08 5.08 -13.81
CA PHE A 1164 -15.08 4.91 -12.77
C PHE A 1164 -13.64 4.80 -13.31
N GLY A 1165 -13.24 5.78 -14.12
CA GLY A 1165 -11.86 5.94 -14.63
C GLY A 1165 -11.62 5.48 -16.06
N ASN A 1166 -10.36 5.52 -16.50
CA ASN A 1166 -9.94 5.09 -17.84
C ASN A 1166 -8.66 4.21 -17.75
N PRO A 1167 -8.72 2.91 -18.10
CA PRO A 1167 -9.90 2.18 -18.56
C PRO A 1167 -11.01 2.11 -17.48
N PRO A 1168 -12.29 1.90 -17.87
CA PRO A 1168 -13.40 1.82 -16.91
C PRO A 1168 -13.20 0.71 -15.87
N GLN A 1169 -13.38 1.06 -14.58
CA GLN A 1169 -13.33 0.14 -13.43
C GLN A 1169 -14.70 -0.24 -12.88
N GLY A 1170 -15.77 0.32 -13.46
CA GLY A 1170 -17.13 -0.04 -13.09
C GLY A 1170 -18.13 0.43 -14.13
N TYR A 1171 -19.40 0.29 -13.78
CA TYR A 1171 -20.52 0.65 -14.63
C TYR A 1171 -21.49 1.52 -13.85
N VAL A 1172 -22.14 2.46 -14.55
CA VAL A 1172 -23.38 3.09 -14.12
C VAL A 1172 -24.50 2.44 -14.91
N VAL A 1173 -25.51 1.94 -14.21
CA VAL A 1173 -26.66 1.28 -14.82
C VAL A 1173 -27.92 2.08 -14.49
N VAL A 1174 -28.72 2.32 -15.52
CA VAL A 1174 -30.01 3.00 -15.42
C VAL A 1174 -31.10 1.99 -15.71
N ALA A 1175 -32.09 1.90 -14.83
CA ALA A 1175 -33.20 0.98 -14.96
C ALA A 1175 -34.53 1.67 -14.63
N LYS A 1176 -35.60 1.25 -15.29
CA LYS A 1176 -36.98 1.68 -15.00
C LYS A 1176 -37.84 0.49 -14.59
N PRO A 1177 -38.86 0.68 -13.74
CA PRO A 1177 -39.76 -0.42 -13.39
C PRO A 1177 -40.47 -0.94 -14.65
N ARG A 1178 -40.66 -2.27 -14.76
CA ARG A 1178 -41.56 -2.85 -15.77
C ARG A 1178 -42.98 -2.42 -15.43
N ASN A 1179 -43.64 -1.75 -16.39
CA ASN A 1179 -45.06 -1.39 -16.32
C ASN A 1179 -45.95 -2.61 -16.08
#